data_AF-A0A6P5A8K8-F1
#
_entry.id   AF-A0A6P5A8K8-F1
#
_cell.length_a   1.000
_cell.length_b   1.000
_cell.length_c   1.000
_cell.angle_alpha   90.00
_cell.angle_beta   90.00
_cell.angle_gamma   90.00
#
_symmetry.space_group_name_H-M   'P 1'
#
loop_
_entity.id
_entity.type
_entity.pdbx_description
1 polymer ?
#
loop_
_entity_poly.entity_id
_entity_poly.type
_entity_poly.pdbx_seq_one_letter_code
_entity_poly.pdbx_strand_id
1 'polypeptide(L)'
;MAASIKLGRQRPLAGQCSAWGDPHYITFDGRRHDFQGTCKYVLVRHADFTVAARNVHRRGMSQRVAFCDHVEVNVHNYEIHLRSGAGKEVNGYRRSLPVCLDRKVAISVSGRYVKIQTDQCLSVLYDGRHSVIIRLPTTYKGKISGMCGNYNGQSNDDNLMPTGQVASTSLLYGNSWIAPDDDTCPDTRPQDNFDSNDITASDRQLYGRPDKCGLLQLRTGPFGACISVLNPATYFGSCLFDMAADRGDEDMLCENLEAYSDDCTAKGGKPGRWRTANRCPMPCPAHSHYDPCGSACPLTCTEPNPRACVRICVESCVCDQGYILSGSVCVPRSSCGCSSNGNYYQKNEVWRSGNQICKCTNGRITCEAEPSGTIPTEIGGTSWDTCPGSLSFVTIGWSGVWGVNSRGVVFYRVGTAGKEGHFGKEWKQIDGNLAQISSGKGIVWGGITDKVWYGKVWRLVTGQPLRSVCVSSSSNFVWGVSTTGTVWRRTGITTSNLIGTGWQQVPGGSAIRGGLSHVSIGYCGVWGVTSSGVIWHRSGTYGGKGSAGTGWVQVTGYQLVSISVGYNVVWGVSTIGQVFIRIGIMAQTPQGTAWRLVGGSLTQIYVSSSSNRVWGCGLSHHIYLRVGISWSSGREDVPVDGSKSVQQRNFPSVRQFILKLAAGFEIGPSKARIGVYQFAKDIQTEFKMNQYNSRAVLDGSKSVQQRNFPSVRQFILKLAAGFEIGPSKARIGVYQFAKDIQTEFKMNQYNSRAVR
;
A
#
# COMPACT_ATOMS: atom_id res chain seq x y z
N MET A 1 -32.04 3.40 -2.32
CA MET A 1 -32.30 3.56 -0.86
C MET A 1 -31.29 4.57 -0.33
N ALA A 2 -31.73 5.56 0.46
CA ALA A 2 -30.86 6.62 0.98
C ALA A 2 -29.77 6.04 1.91
N ALA A 3 -28.57 6.61 1.84
CA ALA A 3 -27.40 6.24 2.65
C ALA A 3 -27.37 6.99 4.00
N SER A 4 -28.55 7.27 4.55
CA SER A 4 -28.72 8.14 5.71
C SER A 4 -29.26 7.36 6.90
N ILE A 5 -28.66 7.57 8.07
CA ILE A 5 -29.26 7.20 9.35
C ILE A 5 -30.48 8.11 9.57
N LYS A 6 -31.63 7.53 9.90
CA LYS A 6 -32.79 8.31 10.35
C LYS A 6 -32.55 8.78 11.78
N LEU A 7 -32.02 9.99 11.93
CA LEU A 7 -31.96 10.66 13.22
C LEU A 7 -33.28 11.39 13.49
N GLY A 8 -33.75 11.38 14.75
CA GLY A 8 -34.96 12.08 15.16
C GLY A 8 -34.94 13.57 14.79
N ARG A 9 -36.12 14.18 14.60
CA ARG A 9 -36.27 15.57 14.11
C ARG A 9 -35.67 16.66 15.02
N GLN A 10 -35.30 16.34 16.25
CA GLN A 10 -34.63 17.26 17.17
C GLN A 10 -33.16 16.87 17.30
N ARG A 11 -32.25 17.76 16.91
CA ARG A 11 -30.82 17.62 17.23
C ARG A 11 -30.64 17.97 18.71
N PRO A 12 -30.19 17.05 19.56
CA PRO A 12 -29.86 17.39 20.93
C PRO A 12 -28.73 18.42 20.94
N LEU A 13 -28.70 19.30 21.95
CA LEU A 13 -27.50 20.08 22.26
C LEU A 13 -26.32 19.10 22.38
N ALA A 14 -25.21 19.42 21.72
CA ALA A 14 -24.04 18.56 21.67
C ALA A 14 -22.80 19.33 22.16
N GLY A 15 -22.00 18.65 22.96
CA GLY A 15 -20.66 19.08 23.32
C GLY A 15 -19.67 18.69 22.22
N GLN A 16 -18.53 19.37 22.20
CA GLN A 16 -17.45 19.10 21.26
C GLN A 16 -16.12 18.96 22.00
N CYS A 17 -15.37 17.91 21.67
CA CYS A 17 -13.94 17.80 21.93
C CYS A 17 -13.19 17.97 20.60
N SER A 18 -12.07 18.68 20.63
CA SER A 18 -11.21 18.93 19.47
C SER A 18 -9.77 18.52 19.79
N ALA A 19 -9.10 17.87 18.84
CA ALA A 19 -7.65 17.70 18.83
C ALA A 19 -7.11 18.17 17.47
N TRP A 20 -6.02 18.94 17.44
CA TRP A 20 -5.43 19.47 16.20
C TRP A 20 -3.93 19.70 16.31
N GLY A 21 -3.24 19.85 15.18
CA GLY A 21 -1.81 20.12 15.16
C GLY A 21 -1.00 19.01 15.83
N ASP A 22 -0.18 19.38 16.82
CA ASP A 22 0.92 18.57 17.29
C ASP A 22 0.77 17.81 18.65
N PRO A 23 -0.33 17.09 18.89
CA PRO A 23 -1.69 17.57 19.04
C PRO A 23 -1.94 18.40 20.31
N HIS A 24 -2.66 19.51 20.12
CA HIS A 24 -3.35 20.27 21.16
C HIS A 24 -4.77 19.74 21.35
N TYR A 25 -5.27 19.72 22.58
CA TYR A 25 -6.60 19.21 22.90
C TYR A 25 -7.44 20.27 23.62
N ILE A 26 -8.73 20.31 23.28
CA ILE A 26 -9.78 20.97 24.05
C ILE A 26 -10.85 19.93 24.36
N THR A 27 -11.06 19.65 25.65
CA THR A 27 -12.05 18.69 26.15
C THR A 27 -13.48 19.20 26.00
N PHE A 28 -14.46 18.34 26.26
CA PHE A 28 -15.88 18.72 26.19
C PHE A 28 -16.27 19.89 27.12
N ASP A 29 -15.62 20.02 28.27
CA ASP A 29 -15.88 21.10 29.23
C ASP A 29 -14.87 22.26 29.09
N GLY A 30 -14.05 22.25 28.04
CA GLY A 30 -13.19 23.38 27.64
C GLY A 30 -11.80 23.40 28.28
N ARG A 31 -11.39 22.32 28.96
CA ARG A 31 -10.02 22.19 29.47
C ARG A 31 -9.05 22.00 28.30
N ARG A 32 -7.96 22.78 28.30
CA ARG A 32 -6.84 22.58 27.39
C ARG A 32 -5.79 21.65 27.98
N HIS A 33 -5.24 20.77 27.16
CA HIS A 33 -3.97 20.11 27.43
C HIS A 33 -3.21 19.86 26.12
N ASP A 34 -1.89 19.73 26.21
CA ASP A 34 -0.99 19.55 25.07
C ASP A 34 -0.16 18.29 25.34
N PHE A 35 -0.09 17.36 24.39
CA PHE A 35 0.56 16.07 24.61
C PHE A 35 1.08 15.43 23.31
N GLN A 36 2.40 15.36 23.20
CA GLN A 36 3.16 14.94 22.01
C GLN A 36 3.55 13.46 21.98
N GLY A 37 2.74 12.59 22.58
CA GLY A 37 3.02 11.16 22.57
C GLY A 37 2.83 10.51 21.19
N THR A 38 3.57 9.43 20.90
CA THR A 38 3.57 8.73 19.60
C THR A 38 2.93 7.32 19.64
N CYS A 39 2.07 7.09 20.64
CA CYS A 39 1.27 5.88 20.77
C CYS A 39 -0.15 6.07 20.19
N LYS A 40 -0.96 5.04 20.37
CA LYS A 40 -2.42 5.14 20.28
C LYS A 40 -3.00 5.55 21.63
N TYR A 41 -3.86 6.54 21.63
CA TYR A 41 -4.48 7.09 22.84
C TYR A 41 -6.00 7.07 22.77
N VAL A 42 -6.64 6.78 23.90
CA VAL A 42 -8.11 6.77 24.02
C VAL A 42 -8.61 8.19 24.20
N LEU A 43 -9.24 8.74 23.16
CA LEU A 43 -9.84 10.07 23.21
C LEU A 43 -11.17 10.05 23.96
N VAL A 44 -12.03 9.08 23.64
CA VAL A 44 -13.32 8.87 24.30
C VAL A 44 -13.58 7.38 24.47
N ARG A 45 -13.98 6.99 25.66
CA ARG A 45 -14.45 5.65 26.03
C ARG A 45 -15.82 5.76 26.68
N HIS A 46 -16.76 4.97 26.17
CA HIS A 46 -18.10 4.75 26.69
C HIS A 46 -18.35 3.23 26.76
N ALA A 47 -19.45 2.79 27.39
CA ALA A 47 -19.82 1.38 27.43
C ALA A 47 -20.05 0.77 26.03
N ASP A 48 -20.60 1.56 25.11
CA ASP A 48 -21.01 1.09 23.77
C ASP A 48 -19.99 1.39 22.66
N PHE A 49 -19.01 2.26 22.91
CA PHE A 49 -18.05 2.68 21.88
C PHE A 49 -16.74 3.22 22.46
N THR A 50 -15.71 3.20 21.62
CA THR A 50 -14.41 3.82 21.87
C THR A 50 -13.96 4.59 20.63
N VAL A 51 -13.41 5.79 20.85
CA VAL A 51 -12.69 6.59 19.85
C VAL A 51 -11.25 6.75 20.32
N ALA A 52 -10.31 6.31 19.50
CA ALA A 52 -8.89 6.42 19.76
C ALA A 52 -8.17 7.08 18.58
N ALA A 53 -7.05 7.72 18.84
CA ALA A 53 -6.20 8.32 17.82
C ALA A 53 -4.76 7.82 17.98
N ARG A 54 -4.14 7.41 16.87
CA ARG A 54 -2.71 7.10 16.85
C ARG A 54 -1.93 8.29 16.37
N ASN A 55 -0.94 8.67 17.15
CA ASN A 55 -0.03 9.75 16.83
C ASN A 55 1.33 9.20 16.41
N VAL A 56 2.00 9.87 15.49
CA VAL A 56 3.34 9.51 15.01
C VAL A 56 4.17 10.77 14.75
N HIS A 57 5.49 10.66 14.79
CA HIS A 57 6.33 11.70 14.20
C HIS A 57 6.17 11.69 12.67
N ARG A 58 5.97 12.87 12.09
CA ARG A 58 5.94 13.02 10.64
C ARG A 58 7.36 13.02 10.08
N ARG A 59 7.50 12.44 8.91
CA ARG A 59 8.79 12.25 8.27
C ARG A 59 9.31 13.54 7.63
N GLY A 60 10.55 13.89 7.92
CA GLY A 60 11.18 15.13 7.42
C GLY A 60 10.85 16.37 8.25
N MET A 61 9.99 16.22 9.27
CA MET A 61 9.64 17.23 10.26
C MET A 61 10.37 16.97 11.58
N SER A 62 10.22 17.90 12.52
CA SER A 62 10.72 17.76 13.89
C SER A 62 10.26 16.43 14.52
N GLN A 63 11.21 15.69 15.09
CA GLN A 63 10.93 14.46 15.86
C GLN A 63 10.63 14.76 17.33
N ARG A 64 10.48 16.04 17.69
CA ARG A 64 10.09 16.48 19.04
C ARG A 64 8.58 16.79 19.16
N VAL A 65 7.83 16.53 18.09
CA VAL A 65 6.38 16.78 17.99
C VAL A 65 5.68 15.60 17.31
N ALA A 66 4.44 15.32 17.67
CA ALA A 66 3.68 14.18 17.14
C ALA A 66 2.42 14.65 16.44
N PHE A 67 1.90 13.88 15.47
CA PHE A 67 0.71 14.23 14.71
C PHE A 67 -0.22 13.03 14.57
N CYS A 68 -1.53 13.30 14.49
CA CYS A 68 -2.53 12.25 14.27
C CYS A 68 -2.34 11.58 12.89
N ASP A 69 -2.04 10.28 12.89
CA ASP A 69 -1.91 9.45 11.69
C ASP A 69 -3.23 8.77 11.31
N HIS A 70 -3.99 8.29 12.29
CA HIS A 70 -5.31 7.74 12.07
C HIS A 70 -6.18 7.74 13.33
N VAL A 71 -7.49 7.74 13.10
CA VAL A 71 -8.54 7.64 14.10
C VAL A 71 -9.22 6.28 13.99
N GLU A 72 -9.36 5.60 15.12
CA GLU A 72 -10.05 4.32 15.26
C GLU A 72 -11.36 4.53 16.03
N VAL A 73 -12.46 4.03 15.48
CA VAL A 73 -13.79 4.06 16.09
C VAL A 73 -14.32 2.65 16.17
N ASN A 74 -14.47 2.15 17.40
CA ASN A 74 -15.14 0.89 17.70
C ASN A 74 -16.54 1.21 18.19
N VAL A 75 -17.58 0.79 17.45
CA VAL A 75 -18.97 1.03 17.80
C VAL A 75 -19.87 -0.05 17.20
N HIS A 76 -20.87 -0.51 17.96
CA HIS A 76 -21.63 -1.71 17.59
C HIS A 76 -20.70 -2.92 17.38
N ASN A 77 -20.74 -3.56 16.21
CA ASN A 77 -19.85 -4.63 15.77
C ASN A 77 -18.89 -4.15 14.65
N TYR A 78 -18.66 -2.84 14.55
CA TYR A 78 -17.86 -2.21 13.52
C TYR A 78 -16.58 -1.62 14.10
N GLU A 79 -15.46 -1.99 13.49
CA GLU A 79 -14.14 -1.40 13.69
C GLU A 79 -13.82 -0.52 12.48
N ILE A 80 -13.76 0.79 12.70
CA ILE A 80 -13.63 1.78 11.62
C ILE A 80 -12.33 2.56 11.79
N HIS A 81 -11.52 2.60 10.73
CA HIS A 81 -10.23 3.29 10.72
C HIS A 81 -10.27 4.42 9.67
N LEU A 82 -10.10 5.66 10.11
CA LEU A 82 -9.89 6.81 9.23
C LEU A 82 -8.41 7.18 9.28
N ARG A 83 -7.69 7.02 8.18
CA ARG A 83 -6.23 7.26 8.12
C ARG A 83 -5.89 8.49 7.32
N SER A 84 -4.68 9.00 7.54
CA SER A 84 -4.13 10.12 6.81
C SER A 84 -4.17 9.89 5.29
N GLY A 85 -4.49 10.94 4.53
CA GLY A 85 -4.74 10.88 3.09
C GLY A 85 -6.09 10.27 2.70
N ALA A 86 -6.11 9.37 1.71
CA ALA A 86 -7.35 8.80 1.16
C ALA A 86 -7.77 7.46 1.79
N GLY A 87 -7.09 7.02 2.86
CA GLY A 87 -7.30 5.70 3.48
C GLY A 87 -8.48 5.69 4.45
N LYS A 88 -9.52 4.93 4.15
CA LYS A 88 -10.63 4.65 5.08
C LYS A 88 -10.94 3.17 5.04
N GLU A 89 -11.04 2.54 6.20
CA GLU A 89 -11.29 1.11 6.34
C GLU A 89 -12.45 0.84 7.30
N VAL A 90 -13.24 -0.17 6.96
CA VAL A 90 -14.33 -0.69 7.80
C VAL A 90 -14.10 -2.20 7.89
N ASN A 91 -13.86 -2.70 9.11
CA ASN A 91 -13.55 -4.10 9.42
C ASN A 91 -12.39 -4.64 8.55
N GLY A 92 -11.32 -3.84 8.39
CA GLY A 92 -10.13 -4.18 7.60
C GLY A 92 -10.29 -4.04 6.07
N TYR A 93 -11.46 -3.63 5.57
CA TYR A 93 -11.69 -3.43 4.14
C TYR A 93 -11.81 -1.96 3.80
N ARG A 94 -11.05 -1.51 2.80
CA ARG A 94 -11.23 -0.17 2.24
C ARG A 94 -12.57 -0.04 1.52
N ARG A 95 -13.23 1.11 1.73
CA ARG A 95 -14.54 1.41 1.14
C ARG A 95 -14.55 2.76 0.42
N SER A 96 -15.31 2.83 -0.67
CA SER A 96 -15.64 4.09 -1.33
C SER A 96 -16.76 4.80 -0.55
N LEU A 97 -16.62 6.11 -0.34
CA LEU A 97 -17.63 6.91 0.34
C LEU A 97 -18.75 7.32 -0.64
N PRO A 98 -20.00 7.48 -0.16
CA PRO A 98 -20.43 7.26 1.24
C PRO A 98 -20.70 5.79 1.57
N VAL A 99 -20.64 5.45 2.86
CA VAL A 99 -20.95 4.12 3.40
C VAL A 99 -22.09 4.26 4.43
N CYS A 100 -23.06 3.35 4.44
CA CYS A 100 -24.14 3.30 5.42
C CYS A 100 -24.38 1.85 5.88
N LEU A 101 -23.80 1.47 7.01
CA LEU A 101 -23.81 0.12 7.57
C LEU A 101 -25.04 -0.07 8.45
N ASP A 102 -25.92 -1.01 8.07
CA ASP A 102 -27.16 -1.37 8.76
C ASP A 102 -28.07 -0.20 9.17
N ARG A 103 -27.93 0.96 8.51
CA ARG A 103 -28.53 2.24 8.92
C ARG A 103 -28.18 2.66 10.36
N LYS A 104 -27.13 2.09 10.95
CA LYS A 104 -26.60 2.41 12.28
C LYS A 104 -25.37 3.29 12.20
N VAL A 105 -24.53 3.12 11.18
CA VAL A 105 -23.31 3.91 10.99
C VAL A 105 -23.27 4.47 9.57
N ALA A 106 -23.09 5.77 9.43
CA ALA A 106 -22.90 6.47 8.16
C ALA A 106 -21.51 7.10 8.14
N ILE A 107 -20.76 6.83 7.07
CA ILE A 107 -19.45 7.41 6.82
C ILE A 107 -19.56 8.23 5.54
N SER A 108 -19.27 9.53 5.63
CA SER A 108 -19.48 10.49 4.54
C SER A 108 -18.43 11.59 4.56
N VAL A 109 -18.33 12.36 3.48
CA VAL A 109 -17.50 13.56 3.43
C VAL A 109 -18.35 14.74 3.91
N SER A 110 -17.77 15.59 4.77
CA SER A 110 -18.37 16.83 5.28
C SER A 110 -17.28 17.89 5.39
N GLY A 111 -17.26 18.84 4.46
CA GLY A 111 -16.18 19.84 4.41
C GLY A 111 -14.83 19.22 4.08
N ARG A 112 -13.79 19.57 4.84
CA ARG A 112 -12.46 18.95 4.80
C ARG A 112 -12.40 17.56 5.45
N TYR A 113 -13.47 17.16 6.13
CA TYR A 113 -13.46 15.99 7.01
C TYR A 113 -14.15 14.77 6.39
N VAL A 114 -13.65 13.58 6.74
CA VAL A 114 -14.45 12.36 6.73
C VAL A 114 -15.18 12.28 8.06
N LYS A 115 -16.51 12.18 7.99
CA LYS A 115 -17.40 12.11 9.14
C LYS A 115 -17.96 10.71 9.30
N ILE A 116 -17.77 10.12 10.47
CA ILE A 116 -18.54 8.99 10.98
C ILE A 116 -19.69 9.55 11.82
N GLN A 117 -20.90 9.09 11.55
CA GLN A 117 -22.09 9.42 12.32
C GLN A 117 -22.82 8.13 12.67
N THR A 118 -23.28 8.00 13.92
CA THR A 118 -24.02 6.82 14.38
C THR A 118 -25.48 7.15 14.71
N ASP A 119 -26.30 6.11 14.81
CA ASP A 119 -27.69 6.14 15.29
C ASP A 119 -27.81 6.58 16.75
N GLN A 120 -26.76 6.40 17.55
CA GLN A 120 -26.63 6.93 18.90
C GLN A 120 -26.12 8.39 18.94
N CYS A 121 -26.12 9.09 17.79
CA CYS A 121 -25.69 10.50 17.65
C CYS A 121 -24.21 10.79 17.95
N LEU A 122 -23.34 9.79 18.07
CA LEU A 122 -21.89 10.00 18.04
C LEU A 122 -21.51 10.55 16.66
N SER A 123 -20.74 11.63 16.63
CA SER A 123 -20.11 12.13 15.41
C SER A 123 -18.61 12.27 15.61
N VAL A 124 -17.83 11.60 14.77
CA VAL A 124 -16.36 11.70 14.73
C VAL A 124 -15.96 12.23 13.37
N LEU A 125 -15.17 13.30 13.34
CA LEU A 125 -14.66 13.92 12.12
C LEU A 125 -13.14 13.86 12.15
N TYR A 126 -12.53 13.40 11.07
CA TYR A 126 -11.09 13.46 10.86
C TYR A 126 -10.79 13.99 9.46
N ASP A 127 -9.88 14.95 9.36
CA ASP A 127 -9.51 15.58 8.08
C ASP A 127 -8.49 14.77 7.27
N GLY A 128 -8.01 13.65 7.81
CA GLY A 128 -6.97 12.86 7.16
C GLY A 128 -5.58 13.49 7.26
N ARG A 129 -5.38 14.44 8.17
CA ARG A 129 -4.13 15.17 8.29
C ARG A 129 -3.75 15.48 9.75
N HIS A 130 -4.52 16.32 10.45
CA HIS A 130 -4.14 16.84 11.77
C HIS A 130 -5.30 16.99 12.75
N SER A 131 -6.52 17.18 12.26
CA SER A 131 -7.65 17.59 13.10
C SER A 131 -8.66 16.47 13.31
N VAL A 132 -8.94 16.17 14.58
CA VAL A 132 -9.98 15.25 15.04
C VAL A 132 -11.02 16.02 15.84
N ILE A 133 -12.29 15.90 15.48
CA ILE A 133 -13.41 16.51 16.19
C ILE A 133 -14.41 15.43 16.60
N ILE A 134 -14.76 15.38 17.89
CA ILE A 134 -15.75 14.44 18.44
C ILE A 134 -16.91 15.25 19.00
N ARG A 135 -18.13 14.92 18.58
CA ARG A 135 -19.37 15.54 19.07
C ARG A 135 -20.29 14.50 19.68
N LEU A 136 -20.80 14.81 20.87
CA LEU A 136 -21.71 13.96 21.64
C LEU A 136 -22.88 14.77 22.19
N PRO A 137 -24.12 14.22 22.14
CA PRO A 137 -25.26 14.87 22.78
C PRO A 137 -25.11 14.92 24.31
N THR A 138 -25.81 15.85 24.95
CA THR A 138 -25.79 16.03 26.42
C THR A 138 -26.21 14.79 27.22
N THR A 139 -26.83 13.78 26.59
CA THR A 139 -27.17 12.50 27.24
C THR A 139 -25.96 11.67 27.68
N TYR A 140 -24.77 11.99 27.15
CA TYR A 140 -23.49 11.38 27.52
C TYR A 140 -22.76 12.09 28.66
N LYS A 141 -23.33 13.18 29.21
CA LYS A 141 -22.69 13.90 30.30
C LYS A 141 -22.38 12.99 31.49
N GLY A 142 -21.14 13.00 31.97
CA GLY A 142 -20.66 12.17 33.07
C GLY A 142 -20.65 10.66 32.81
N LYS A 143 -20.81 10.22 31.55
CA LYS A 143 -20.83 8.79 31.17
C LYS A 143 -19.64 8.37 30.31
N ILE A 144 -18.76 9.30 30.01
CA ILE A 144 -17.58 9.06 29.20
C ILE A 144 -16.31 9.26 30.02
N SER A 145 -15.20 8.79 29.49
CA SER A 145 -13.85 9.06 30.00
C SER A 145 -12.86 9.00 28.85
N GLY A 146 -11.64 9.49 29.04
CA GLY A 146 -10.60 9.53 28.00
C GLY A 146 -9.94 10.89 27.98
N MET A 147 -9.05 11.12 27.01
CA MET A 147 -8.36 12.40 26.85
C MET A 147 -9.31 13.58 26.59
N CYS A 148 -10.53 13.34 26.10
CA CYS A 148 -11.54 14.38 25.95
C CYS A 148 -12.29 14.75 27.24
N GLY A 149 -11.85 14.26 28.39
CA GLY A 149 -12.48 14.52 29.69
C GLY A 149 -13.68 13.62 29.99
N ASN A 150 -14.45 13.99 31.03
CA ASN A 150 -15.61 13.22 31.49
C ASN A 150 -16.96 13.85 31.09
N TYR A 151 -16.94 15.05 30.50
CA TYR A 151 -18.09 15.80 30.01
C TYR A 151 -19.16 16.03 31.10
N ASN A 152 -18.79 16.44 32.30
CA ASN A 152 -19.71 16.70 33.39
C ASN A 152 -20.05 18.20 33.57
N GLY A 153 -19.41 19.08 32.80
CA GLY A 153 -19.52 20.54 32.89
C GLY A 153 -18.45 21.21 33.76
N GLN A 154 -17.44 20.47 34.23
CA GLN A 154 -16.38 20.95 35.10
C GLN A 154 -15.03 20.77 34.39
N SER A 155 -14.33 21.85 34.09
CA SER A 155 -13.05 21.77 33.36
C SER A 155 -11.85 21.40 34.27
N ASN A 156 -12.02 21.46 35.59
CA ASN A 156 -10.94 21.27 36.56
C ASN A 156 -10.60 19.80 36.81
N ASP A 157 -11.53 18.87 36.57
CA ASP A 157 -11.36 17.41 36.68
C ASP A 157 -11.27 16.69 35.32
N ASP A 158 -11.28 17.43 34.21
CA ASP A 158 -11.16 16.86 32.87
C ASP A 158 -9.82 16.15 32.59
N ASN A 159 -8.86 16.23 33.51
CA ASN A 159 -7.58 15.53 33.51
C ASN A 159 -7.55 14.30 34.44
N LEU A 160 -8.70 13.66 34.67
CA LEU A 160 -8.79 12.39 35.39
C LEU A 160 -8.14 11.24 34.61
N MET A 161 -7.19 10.56 35.23
CA MET A 161 -6.59 9.33 34.71
C MET A 161 -7.57 8.15 34.83
N PRO A 162 -7.33 7.01 34.15
CA PRO A 162 -8.16 5.81 34.31
C PRO A 162 -8.28 5.30 35.76
N THR A 163 -7.32 5.65 36.62
CA THR A 163 -7.29 5.35 38.05
C THR A 163 -8.28 6.18 38.88
N GLY A 164 -8.89 7.21 38.29
CA GLY A 164 -9.74 8.17 38.99
C GLY A 164 -8.98 9.29 39.71
N GLN A 165 -7.64 9.33 39.59
CA GLN A 165 -6.84 10.42 40.13
C GLN A 165 -6.67 11.54 39.10
N VAL A 166 -6.64 12.79 39.58
CA VAL A 166 -6.38 13.97 38.75
C VAL A 166 -4.88 14.05 38.44
N ALA A 167 -4.50 14.07 37.17
CA ALA A 167 -3.11 14.19 36.76
C ALA A 167 -2.57 15.61 37.01
N SER A 168 -1.36 15.74 37.56
CA SER A 168 -0.74 17.05 37.81
C SER A 168 -0.21 17.75 36.55
N THR A 169 0.06 16.99 35.48
CA THR A 169 0.61 17.51 34.21
C THR A 169 -0.06 16.85 33.01
N SER A 170 -0.04 17.53 31.86
CA SER A 170 -0.52 16.97 30.59
C SER A 170 0.27 15.73 30.16
N LEU A 171 1.55 15.65 30.50
CA LEU A 171 2.40 14.49 30.20
C LEU A 171 1.93 13.25 30.98
N LEU A 172 1.72 13.39 32.29
CA LEU A 172 1.19 12.31 33.13
C LEU A 172 -0.21 11.90 32.65
N TYR A 173 -1.04 12.88 32.33
CA TYR A 173 -2.38 12.64 31.83
C TYR A 173 -2.37 11.84 30.51
N GLY A 174 -1.62 12.29 29.50
CA GLY A 174 -1.57 11.62 28.20
C GLY A 174 -0.98 10.21 28.25
N ASN A 175 0.10 9.99 29.00
CA ASN A 175 0.67 8.65 29.19
C ASN A 175 -0.32 7.70 29.87
N SER A 176 -1.16 8.19 30.79
CA SER A 176 -2.17 7.36 31.45
C SER A 176 -3.27 6.84 30.51
N TRP A 177 -3.43 7.44 29.31
CA TRP A 177 -4.47 7.11 28.34
C TRP A 177 -3.95 6.35 27.11
N ILE A 178 -2.77 5.73 27.17
CA ILE A 178 -2.31 4.77 26.15
C ILE A 178 -3.38 3.68 25.99
N ALA A 179 -3.72 3.38 24.74
CA ALA A 179 -4.75 2.40 24.43
C ALA A 179 -4.32 0.99 24.91
N PRO A 180 -5.24 0.17 25.45
CA PRO A 180 -4.90 -1.15 25.99
C PRO A 180 -4.22 -2.10 25.00
N ASP A 181 -4.47 -1.94 23.70
CA ASP A 181 -3.89 -2.74 22.63
C ASP A 181 -2.62 -2.11 21.99
N ASP A 182 -2.07 -1.06 22.62
CA ASP A 182 -0.75 -0.47 22.32
C ASP A 182 0.14 -0.51 23.59
N ASP A 183 -0.04 -1.54 24.43
CA ASP A 183 0.59 -1.74 25.75
C ASP A 183 2.13 -1.82 25.74
N THR A 184 2.71 -2.15 24.58
CA THR A 184 4.17 -2.14 24.36
C THR A 184 4.72 -0.76 23.99
N CYS A 185 3.87 0.24 23.81
CA CYS A 185 4.30 1.59 23.50
C CYS A 185 4.91 2.27 24.74
N PRO A 186 6.13 2.80 24.66
CA PRO A 186 6.77 3.43 25.80
C PRO A 186 6.09 4.76 26.16
N ASP A 187 6.05 5.06 27.45
CA ASP A 187 5.67 6.38 27.95
C ASP A 187 6.53 7.48 27.32
N THR A 188 5.88 8.59 27.00
CA THR A 188 6.54 9.82 26.54
C THR A 188 7.25 10.49 27.69
N ARG A 189 8.48 10.96 27.48
CA ARG A 189 9.28 11.63 28.51
C ARG A 189 9.44 13.12 28.20
N PRO A 190 9.67 14.00 29.21
CA PRO A 190 9.78 15.44 28.96
C PRO A 190 10.85 15.81 27.92
N GLN A 191 12.00 15.13 27.95
CA GLN A 191 13.12 15.38 27.03
C GLN A 191 12.85 14.99 25.57
N ASP A 192 11.81 14.20 25.31
CA ASP A 192 11.47 13.74 23.96
C ASP A 192 10.73 14.84 23.18
N ASN A 193 10.19 15.83 23.89
CA ASN A 193 9.18 16.77 23.40
C ASN A 193 9.75 18.19 23.23
N PHE A 194 9.13 18.97 22.34
CA PHE A 194 9.38 20.41 22.24
C PHE A 194 8.70 21.11 23.42
N ASP A 195 9.37 22.06 24.06
CA ASP A 195 8.81 22.76 25.22
C ASP A 195 8.51 24.22 24.90
N SER A 196 7.53 24.80 25.59
CA SER A 196 7.21 26.22 25.47
C SER A 196 8.39 27.17 25.76
N ASN A 197 9.36 26.72 26.56
CA ASN A 197 10.62 27.41 26.86
C ASN A 197 11.62 27.36 25.70
N ASP A 198 11.47 26.43 24.75
CA ASP A 198 12.28 26.38 23.54
C ASP A 198 11.90 27.47 22.54
N ILE A 199 10.73 28.10 22.71
CA ILE A 199 10.27 29.21 21.85
C ILE A 199 11.03 30.49 22.23
N THR A 200 11.95 30.90 21.36
CA THR A 200 12.79 32.08 21.60
C THR A 200 12.01 33.39 21.46
N ALA A 201 12.56 34.49 21.98
CA ALA A 201 11.99 35.82 21.76
C ALA A 201 11.90 36.17 20.26
N SER A 202 12.88 35.74 19.48
CA SER A 202 12.91 35.92 18.02
C SER A 202 11.79 35.13 17.33
N ASP A 203 11.52 33.89 17.75
CA ASP A 203 10.40 33.10 17.23
C ASP A 203 9.06 33.78 17.50
N ARG A 204 8.86 34.26 18.73
CA ARG A 204 7.64 35.00 19.12
C ARG A 204 7.44 36.25 18.27
N GLN A 205 8.52 36.99 18.01
CA GLN A 205 8.45 38.20 17.18
C GLN A 205 8.20 37.87 15.71
N LEU A 206 8.81 36.80 15.18
CA LEU A 206 8.70 36.41 13.78
C LEU A 206 7.33 35.79 13.47
N TYR A 207 6.92 34.78 14.22
CA TYR A 207 5.67 34.05 13.98
C TYR A 207 4.44 34.77 14.55
N GLY A 208 4.64 35.73 15.46
CA GLY A 208 3.56 36.58 15.99
C GLY A 208 3.07 37.67 15.03
N ARG A 209 3.70 37.84 13.85
CA ARG A 209 3.34 38.87 12.88
C ARG A 209 1.92 38.67 12.30
N PRO A 210 1.25 39.74 11.82
CA PRO A 210 -0.10 39.65 11.24
C PRO A 210 -0.22 38.75 9.99
N ASP A 211 0.86 38.54 9.26
CA ASP A 211 0.93 37.61 8.12
C ASP A 211 1.20 36.15 8.53
N LYS A 212 1.39 35.89 9.84
CA LYS A 212 1.59 34.57 10.46
C LYS A 212 0.50 34.31 11.50
N CYS A 213 0.85 33.89 12.72
CA CYS A 213 -0.08 33.55 13.79
C CYS A 213 -0.87 34.78 14.27
N GLY A 214 -0.31 35.99 14.16
CA GLY A 214 -0.98 37.24 14.51
C GLY A 214 -2.27 37.50 13.72
N LEU A 215 -2.47 36.81 12.59
CA LEU A 215 -3.72 36.88 11.82
C LEU A 215 -4.95 36.51 12.68
N LEU A 216 -4.80 35.57 13.61
CA LEU A 216 -5.86 35.12 14.52
C LEU A 216 -6.36 36.23 15.46
N GLN A 217 -5.51 37.22 15.75
CA GLN A 217 -5.80 38.30 16.69
C GLN A 217 -6.21 39.61 15.98
N LEU A 218 -6.07 39.66 14.66
CA LEU A 218 -6.34 40.87 13.88
C LEU A 218 -7.86 41.12 13.77
N ARG A 219 -8.37 42.09 14.53
CA ARG A 219 -9.81 42.45 14.55
C ARG A 219 -10.37 42.89 13.19
N THR A 220 -9.53 43.51 12.35
CA THR A 220 -9.87 43.91 10.98
C THR A 220 -9.55 42.83 9.94
N GLY A 221 -9.02 41.69 10.38
CA GLY A 221 -8.64 40.56 9.54
C GLY A 221 -9.82 39.62 9.23
N PRO A 222 -9.56 38.53 8.50
CA PRO A 222 -10.61 37.57 8.11
C PRO A 222 -11.24 36.88 9.33
N PHE A 223 -10.55 36.81 10.46
CA PHE A 223 -11.06 36.24 11.70
C PHE A 223 -11.76 37.25 12.62
N GLY A 224 -11.92 38.52 12.22
CA GLY A 224 -12.50 39.56 13.07
C GLY A 224 -13.87 39.21 13.67
N ALA A 225 -14.76 38.60 12.87
CA ALA A 225 -16.07 38.13 13.34
C ALA A 225 -15.96 36.95 14.32
N CYS A 226 -14.92 36.13 14.21
CA CYS A 226 -14.67 34.99 15.11
C CYS A 226 -14.23 35.42 16.50
N ILE A 227 -13.45 36.51 16.62
CA ILE A 227 -12.92 36.99 17.90
C ILE A 227 -14.05 37.30 18.90
N SER A 228 -15.23 37.69 18.40
CA SER A 228 -16.40 37.98 19.23
C SER A 228 -17.07 36.75 19.86
N VAL A 229 -16.89 35.56 19.27
CA VAL A 229 -17.53 34.31 19.72
C VAL A 229 -16.54 33.28 20.25
N LEU A 230 -15.25 33.42 19.91
CA LEU A 230 -14.18 32.51 20.31
C LEU A 230 -12.88 33.29 20.53
N ASN A 231 -12.36 33.27 21.76
CA ASN A 231 -11.11 33.93 22.11
C ASN A 231 -9.92 33.30 21.34
N PRO A 232 -9.15 34.06 20.54
CA PRO A 232 -8.04 33.52 19.75
C PRO A 232 -6.78 33.21 20.56
N ALA A 233 -6.68 33.58 21.84
CA ALA A 233 -5.44 33.47 22.63
C ALA A 233 -4.86 32.05 22.65
N THR A 234 -5.70 31.04 22.83
CA THR A 234 -5.28 29.62 22.84
C THR A 234 -4.67 29.22 21.50
N TYR A 235 -5.37 29.49 20.41
CA TYR A 235 -4.95 29.13 19.04
C TYR A 235 -3.72 29.92 18.60
N PHE A 236 -3.59 31.17 19.02
CA PHE A 236 -2.39 31.97 18.79
C PHE A 236 -1.17 31.33 19.49
N GLY A 237 -1.33 30.89 20.74
CA GLY A 237 -0.26 30.21 21.47
C GLY A 237 0.16 28.89 20.82
N SER A 238 -0.82 28.06 20.42
CA SER A 238 -0.59 26.83 19.65
C SER A 238 0.14 27.10 18.33
N CYS A 239 -0.32 28.10 17.56
CA CYS A 239 0.32 28.47 16.30
C CYS A 239 1.79 28.90 16.49
N LEU A 240 2.10 29.71 17.51
CA LEU A 240 3.48 30.08 17.81
C LEU A 240 4.34 28.86 18.15
N PHE A 241 3.78 27.94 18.93
CA PHE A 241 4.44 26.72 19.34
C PHE A 241 4.76 25.85 18.12
N ASP A 242 3.78 25.51 17.31
CA ASP A 242 3.95 24.61 16.15
C ASP A 242 4.91 25.19 15.11
N MET A 243 4.78 26.50 14.83
CA MET A 243 5.68 27.20 13.92
C MET A 243 7.13 27.18 14.44
N ALA A 244 7.35 27.36 15.74
CA ALA A 244 8.69 27.28 16.32
C ALA A 244 9.23 25.84 16.31
N ALA A 245 8.40 24.87 16.68
CA ALA A 245 8.75 23.46 16.76
C ALA A 245 9.17 22.89 15.40
N ASP A 246 8.58 23.39 14.31
CA ASP A 246 8.87 22.96 12.93
C ASP A 246 9.56 24.03 12.08
N ARG A 247 10.28 24.96 12.73
CA ARG A 247 11.20 25.92 12.06
C ARG A 247 10.55 26.79 10.99
N GLY A 248 9.30 27.17 11.22
CA GLY A 248 8.53 28.09 10.39
C GLY A 248 7.84 27.43 9.20
N ASP A 249 7.60 26.11 9.23
CA ASP A 249 6.83 25.43 8.19
C ASP A 249 5.42 26.04 8.07
N GLU A 250 5.08 26.53 6.87
CA GLU A 250 3.78 27.13 6.58
C GLU A 250 2.62 26.16 6.76
N ASP A 251 2.84 24.86 6.64
CA ASP A 251 1.83 23.86 6.93
C ASP A 251 1.34 23.97 8.38
N MET A 252 2.24 24.24 9.34
CA MET A 252 1.88 24.42 10.76
C MET A 252 1.02 25.67 10.99
N LEU A 253 1.31 26.76 10.27
CA LEU A 253 0.47 27.95 10.27
C LEU A 253 -0.94 27.58 9.77
N CYS A 254 -1.02 26.92 8.63
CA CYS A 254 -2.30 26.59 8.01
C CYS A 254 -3.14 25.65 8.90
N GLU A 255 -2.54 24.63 9.50
CA GLU A 255 -3.22 23.69 10.41
C GLU A 255 -3.84 24.42 11.62
N ASN A 256 -3.15 25.42 12.18
CA ASN A 256 -3.69 26.23 13.28
C ASN A 256 -4.79 27.21 12.84
N LEU A 257 -4.65 27.85 11.68
CA LEU A 257 -5.69 28.72 11.13
C LEU A 257 -6.97 27.93 10.80
N GLU A 258 -6.81 26.69 10.31
CA GLU A 258 -7.89 25.74 10.06
C GLU A 258 -8.66 25.42 11.33
N ALA A 259 -7.96 25.00 12.38
CA ALA A 259 -8.57 24.63 13.66
C ALA A 259 -9.40 25.79 14.25
N TYR A 260 -8.85 27.01 14.23
CA TYR A 260 -9.59 28.19 14.71
C TYR A 260 -10.81 28.51 13.86
N SER A 261 -10.70 28.38 12.52
CA SER A 261 -11.81 28.59 11.59
C SER A 261 -12.97 27.63 11.86
N ASP A 262 -12.67 26.34 12.11
CA ASP A 262 -13.69 25.32 12.36
C ASP A 262 -14.39 25.53 13.70
N ASP A 263 -13.63 25.78 14.76
CA ASP A 263 -14.21 25.96 16.10
C ASP A 263 -14.95 27.31 16.22
N CYS A 264 -14.49 28.36 15.53
CA CYS A 264 -15.25 29.59 15.36
C CYS A 264 -16.61 29.31 14.71
N THR A 265 -16.62 28.56 13.61
CA THR A 265 -17.86 28.22 12.88
C THR A 265 -18.79 27.36 13.75
N ALA A 266 -18.23 26.43 14.53
CA ALA A 266 -18.99 25.61 15.47
C ALA A 266 -19.65 26.44 16.59
N LYS A 267 -19.05 27.57 16.98
CA LYS A 267 -19.62 28.55 17.92
C LYS A 267 -20.56 29.57 17.26
N GLY A 268 -20.85 29.44 15.97
CA GLY A 268 -21.75 30.33 15.22
C GLY A 268 -21.09 31.58 14.65
N GLY A 269 -19.76 31.68 14.75
CA GLY A 269 -18.99 32.72 14.09
C GLY A 269 -18.92 32.51 12.58
N LYS A 270 -18.49 33.54 11.85
CA LYS A 270 -18.40 33.54 10.38
C LYS A 270 -17.00 34.00 9.98
N PRO A 271 -16.02 33.07 9.85
CA PRO A 271 -14.72 33.45 9.34
C PRO A 271 -14.86 34.03 7.93
N GLY A 272 -14.12 35.11 7.66
CA GLY A 272 -13.95 35.67 6.33
C GLY A 272 -13.03 34.80 5.48
N ARG A 273 -12.75 35.24 4.24
CA ARG A 273 -11.83 34.54 3.34
C ARG A 273 -10.39 34.68 3.83
N TRP A 274 -9.89 33.66 4.52
CA TRP A 274 -8.53 33.64 5.08
C TRP A 274 -7.52 32.88 4.20
N ARG A 275 -7.98 31.97 3.33
CA ARG A 275 -7.15 31.30 2.32
C ARG A 275 -6.96 32.17 1.08
N THR A 276 -5.77 32.08 0.49
CA THR A 276 -5.47 32.65 -0.84
C THR A 276 -4.70 31.64 -1.69
N ALA A 277 -4.52 31.91 -2.98
CA ALA A 277 -3.76 31.03 -3.87
C ALA A 277 -2.31 30.76 -3.38
N ASN A 278 -1.71 31.74 -2.68
CA ASN A 278 -0.33 31.67 -2.19
C ASN A 278 -0.24 31.48 -0.68
N ARG A 279 -1.37 31.35 0.04
CA ARG A 279 -1.40 31.19 1.50
C ARG A 279 -2.48 30.18 1.88
N CYS A 280 -2.04 29.04 2.42
CA CYS A 280 -2.89 27.93 2.82
C CYS A 280 -3.89 27.50 1.74
N PRO A 281 -3.46 27.28 0.48
CA PRO A 281 -4.38 26.88 -0.58
C PRO A 281 -5.04 25.54 -0.23
N MET A 282 -6.31 25.39 -0.61
CA MET A 282 -7.04 24.12 -0.55
C MET A 282 -7.31 23.64 -1.98
N PRO A 283 -6.43 22.81 -2.57
CA PRO A 283 -6.62 22.32 -3.93
C PRO A 283 -7.85 21.41 -4.02
N CYS A 284 -8.74 21.70 -4.95
CA CYS A 284 -9.92 20.88 -5.18
C CYS A 284 -9.74 19.88 -6.33
N PRO A 285 -10.39 18.70 -6.25
CA PRO A 285 -10.42 17.75 -7.35
C PRO A 285 -10.90 18.38 -8.67
N ALA A 286 -10.59 17.74 -9.79
CA ALA A 286 -11.14 18.15 -11.08
C ALA A 286 -12.68 18.22 -11.02
N HIS A 287 -13.25 19.26 -11.65
CA HIS A 287 -14.69 19.55 -11.65
C HIS A 287 -15.28 19.92 -10.29
N SER A 288 -14.47 20.55 -9.44
CA SER A 288 -14.88 21.21 -8.21
C SER A 288 -14.10 22.49 -7.97
N HIS A 289 -14.65 23.36 -7.12
CA HIS A 289 -14.01 24.58 -6.68
C HIS A 289 -14.06 24.72 -5.14
N TYR A 290 -13.15 25.52 -4.61
CA TYR A 290 -13.13 25.86 -3.19
C TYR A 290 -14.29 26.79 -2.85
N ASP A 291 -15.03 26.45 -1.80
CA ASP A 291 -16.07 27.28 -1.22
C ASP A 291 -15.84 27.41 0.30
N PRO A 292 -15.63 28.64 0.83
CA PRO A 292 -15.51 28.85 2.27
C PRO A 292 -16.80 28.53 3.04
N CYS A 293 -17.94 28.38 2.33
CA CYS A 293 -19.24 28.10 2.93
C CYS A 293 -20.06 27.08 2.12
N GLY A 294 -19.45 25.92 1.86
CA GLY A 294 -20.14 24.79 1.26
C GLY A 294 -21.11 24.09 2.20
N SER A 295 -21.81 23.08 1.65
CA SER A 295 -22.76 22.26 2.40
C SER A 295 -22.07 21.16 3.20
N ALA A 296 -22.39 21.04 4.49
CA ALA A 296 -21.97 19.90 5.32
C ALA A 296 -22.53 18.55 4.84
N CYS A 297 -23.54 18.56 3.96
CA CYS A 297 -24.02 17.37 3.27
C CYS A 297 -23.90 17.63 1.75
N PRO A 298 -22.74 17.32 1.14
CA PRO A 298 -22.57 17.47 -0.30
C PRO A 298 -23.50 16.52 -1.06
N LEU A 299 -23.87 16.90 -2.29
CA LEU A 299 -24.61 16.00 -3.18
C LEU A 299 -23.70 14.83 -3.58
N THR A 300 -24.15 13.60 -3.31
CA THR A 300 -23.40 12.38 -3.65
C THR A 300 -24.20 11.49 -4.59
N CYS A 301 -23.53 10.58 -5.28
CA CYS A 301 -24.20 9.62 -6.17
C CYS A 301 -25.28 8.77 -5.46
N THR A 302 -25.18 8.54 -4.16
CA THR A 302 -26.19 7.79 -3.40
C THR A 302 -27.26 8.68 -2.77
N GLU A 303 -26.96 9.97 -2.59
CA GLU A 303 -27.85 10.98 -2.04
C GLU A 303 -27.85 12.25 -2.91
N PRO A 304 -28.44 12.20 -4.12
CA PRO A 304 -28.46 13.34 -5.03
C PRO A 304 -29.40 14.46 -4.58
N ASN A 305 -30.26 14.20 -3.59
CA ASN A 305 -31.23 15.15 -3.03
C ASN A 305 -31.35 14.93 -1.50
N PRO A 306 -30.41 15.40 -0.68
CA PRO A 306 -30.45 15.23 0.77
C PRO A 306 -31.60 16.07 1.38
N ARG A 307 -32.76 15.45 1.61
CA ARG A 307 -33.98 16.10 2.13
C ARG A 307 -33.86 16.62 3.58
N ALA A 308 -32.83 16.21 4.32
CA ALA A 308 -32.69 16.45 5.76
C ALA A 308 -31.31 17.03 6.15
N CYS A 309 -30.71 17.88 5.31
CA CYS A 309 -29.52 18.62 5.71
C CYS A 309 -29.88 20.01 6.21
N VAL A 310 -29.67 20.27 7.50
CA VAL A 310 -29.56 21.64 8.00
C VAL A 310 -28.33 22.25 7.32
N ARG A 311 -28.51 23.35 6.58
CA ARG A 311 -27.42 24.09 5.93
C ARG A 311 -26.48 24.65 6.99
N ILE A 312 -25.53 23.83 7.44
CA ILE A 312 -24.37 24.27 8.21
C ILE A 312 -23.29 24.59 7.20
N CYS A 313 -22.80 25.82 7.26
CA CYS A 313 -21.67 26.32 6.50
C CYS A 313 -20.41 25.56 6.93
N VAL A 314 -19.76 24.88 5.99
CA VAL A 314 -18.44 24.26 6.22
C VAL A 314 -17.52 24.58 5.05
N GLU A 315 -16.26 24.83 5.36
CA GLU A 315 -15.23 25.00 4.34
C GLU A 315 -15.05 23.69 3.56
N SER A 316 -15.15 23.74 2.22
CA SER A 316 -15.18 22.52 1.40
C SER A 316 -14.75 22.73 -0.05
N CYS A 317 -14.45 21.63 -0.73
CA CYS A 317 -14.48 21.57 -2.19
C CYS A 317 -15.88 21.15 -2.65
N VAL A 318 -16.53 22.01 -3.44
CA VAL A 318 -17.89 21.79 -3.94
C VAL A 318 -17.82 21.40 -5.41
N CYS A 319 -18.53 20.34 -5.80
CA CYS A 319 -18.63 19.94 -7.20
C CYS A 319 -19.29 21.03 -8.04
N ASP A 320 -18.73 21.28 -9.23
CA ASP A 320 -19.27 22.24 -10.18
C ASP A 320 -20.65 21.81 -10.67
N GLN A 321 -21.41 22.77 -11.22
CA GLN A 321 -22.74 22.50 -11.76
C GLN A 321 -22.70 21.36 -12.80
N GLY A 322 -23.60 20.37 -12.65
CA GLY A 322 -23.66 19.18 -13.51
C GLY A 322 -22.82 17.99 -13.01
N TYR A 323 -21.95 18.20 -12.03
CA TYR A 323 -21.14 17.17 -11.39
C TYR A 323 -21.71 16.79 -10.02
N ILE A 324 -21.33 15.61 -9.53
CA ILE A 324 -21.77 15.06 -8.25
C ILE A 324 -20.65 14.24 -7.61
N LEU A 325 -20.60 14.20 -6.28
CA LEU A 325 -19.52 13.53 -5.55
C LEU A 325 -19.66 12.00 -5.63
N SER A 326 -18.60 11.34 -6.09
CA SER A 326 -18.44 9.89 -6.12
C SER A 326 -17.12 9.54 -5.43
N GLY A 327 -17.17 9.04 -4.19
CA GLY A 327 -15.97 8.89 -3.37
C GLY A 327 -15.38 10.26 -3.01
N SER A 328 -14.23 10.58 -3.57
CA SER A 328 -13.51 11.85 -3.35
C SER A 328 -13.36 12.68 -4.63
N VAL A 329 -14.10 12.34 -5.70
CA VAL A 329 -14.01 13.01 -7.00
C VAL A 329 -15.38 13.43 -7.50
N CYS A 330 -15.44 14.54 -8.22
CA CYS A 330 -16.65 15.02 -8.86
C CYS A 330 -16.78 14.42 -10.26
N VAL A 331 -17.86 13.68 -10.49
CA VAL A 331 -18.15 12.99 -11.75
C VAL A 331 -19.47 13.48 -12.34
N PRO A 332 -19.67 13.40 -13.67
CA PRO A 332 -20.99 13.61 -14.25
C PRO A 332 -21.99 12.62 -13.63
N ARG A 333 -23.24 13.03 -13.45
CA ARG A 333 -24.30 12.17 -12.85
C ARG A 333 -24.45 10.82 -13.56
N SER A 334 -24.26 10.78 -14.89
CA SER A 334 -24.27 9.55 -15.70
C SER A 334 -23.10 8.59 -15.43
N SER A 335 -22.09 9.05 -14.70
CA SER A 335 -20.93 8.27 -14.26
C SER A 335 -21.00 7.85 -12.80
N CYS A 336 -22.16 7.99 -12.15
CA CYS A 336 -22.37 7.44 -10.82
C CYS A 336 -22.20 5.92 -10.79
N GLY A 337 -21.73 5.45 -9.63
CA GLY A 337 -21.51 4.05 -9.33
C GLY A 337 -22.78 3.31 -8.89
N CYS A 338 -22.59 2.26 -8.10
CA CYS A 338 -23.61 1.33 -7.66
C CYS A 338 -23.66 1.31 -6.12
N SER A 339 -24.82 0.96 -5.55
CA SER A 339 -24.97 0.75 -4.11
C SER A 339 -25.47 -0.65 -3.82
N SER A 340 -24.84 -1.34 -2.88
CA SER A 340 -25.29 -2.65 -2.40
C SER A 340 -24.87 -2.88 -0.95
N ASN A 341 -25.79 -3.40 -0.15
CA ASN A 341 -25.58 -3.75 1.27
C ASN A 341 -24.86 -2.64 2.05
N GLY A 342 -25.33 -1.40 1.90
CA GLY A 342 -24.75 -0.24 2.60
C GLY A 342 -23.44 0.29 2.04
N ASN A 343 -22.84 -0.37 1.03
CA ASN A 343 -21.60 0.05 0.40
C ASN A 343 -21.87 0.77 -0.92
N TYR A 344 -21.11 1.84 -1.19
CA TYR A 344 -21.02 2.46 -2.50
C TYR A 344 -19.80 1.92 -3.25
N TYR A 345 -20.00 1.58 -4.52
CA TYR A 345 -18.98 1.08 -5.44
C TYR A 345 -18.90 2.04 -6.62
N GLN A 346 -17.73 2.59 -6.93
CA GLN A 346 -17.58 3.51 -8.04
C GLN A 346 -17.83 2.82 -9.39
N LYS A 347 -18.09 3.62 -10.44
CA LYS A 347 -18.25 3.08 -11.79
C LYS A 347 -17.00 2.29 -12.20
N ASN A 348 -17.20 1.08 -12.69
CA ASN A 348 -16.19 0.07 -13.03
C ASN A 348 -15.41 -0.54 -11.86
N GLU A 349 -15.79 -0.24 -10.61
CA GLU A 349 -15.22 -0.92 -9.44
C GLU A 349 -15.59 -2.41 -9.46
N VAL A 350 -14.62 -3.27 -9.14
CA VAL A 350 -14.76 -4.73 -9.15
C VAL A 350 -14.44 -5.25 -7.78
N TRP A 351 -15.27 -6.10 -7.18
CA TRP A 351 -15.02 -6.65 -5.84
C TRP A 351 -15.43 -8.11 -5.75
N ARG A 352 -14.92 -8.81 -4.73
CA ARG A 352 -15.39 -10.15 -4.39
C ARG A 352 -16.57 -10.09 -3.45
N SER A 353 -17.58 -10.90 -3.72
CA SER A 353 -18.75 -11.11 -2.86
C SER A 353 -19.01 -12.62 -2.77
N GLY A 354 -18.59 -13.24 -1.66
CA GLY A 354 -18.54 -14.71 -1.57
C GLY A 354 -17.67 -15.31 -2.67
N ASN A 355 -18.21 -16.26 -3.43
CA ASN A 355 -17.52 -16.93 -4.55
C ASN A 355 -17.73 -16.24 -5.91
N GLN A 356 -18.23 -15.01 -5.91
CA GLN A 356 -18.51 -14.24 -7.12
C GLN A 356 -17.58 -13.02 -7.22
N ILE A 357 -17.21 -12.67 -8.46
CA ILE A 357 -16.62 -11.38 -8.80
C ILE A 357 -17.75 -10.49 -9.30
N CYS A 358 -17.97 -9.40 -8.60
CA CYS A 358 -18.96 -8.39 -8.94
C CYS A 358 -18.29 -7.17 -9.54
N LYS A 359 -18.97 -6.51 -10.48
CA LYS A 359 -18.55 -5.26 -11.10
C LYS A 359 -19.70 -4.27 -11.15
N CYS A 360 -19.42 -3.00 -10.87
CA CYS A 360 -20.37 -1.93 -11.09
C CYS A 360 -20.24 -1.40 -12.53
N THR A 361 -21.22 -1.67 -13.39
CA THR A 361 -21.24 -1.20 -14.77
C THR A 361 -22.49 -0.36 -15.01
N ASN A 362 -22.31 0.93 -15.31
CA ASN A 362 -23.41 1.88 -15.62
C ASN A 362 -24.54 1.86 -14.57
N GLY A 363 -24.19 1.91 -13.28
CA GLY A 363 -25.15 1.89 -12.16
C GLY A 363 -25.79 0.55 -11.89
N ARG A 364 -25.42 -0.53 -12.61
CA ARG A 364 -25.87 -1.89 -12.38
C ARG A 364 -24.74 -2.76 -11.87
N ILE A 365 -25.07 -3.63 -10.91
CA ILE A 365 -24.14 -4.61 -10.38
C ILE A 365 -24.30 -5.90 -11.18
N THR A 366 -23.21 -6.36 -11.78
CA THR A 366 -23.12 -7.64 -12.47
C THR A 366 -22.16 -8.52 -11.70
N CYS A 367 -22.63 -9.66 -11.19
CA CYS A 367 -21.81 -10.63 -10.49
C CYS A 367 -21.74 -11.91 -11.31
N GLU A 368 -20.53 -12.38 -11.54
CA GLU A 368 -20.26 -13.64 -12.20
C GLU A 368 -19.62 -14.57 -11.17
N ALA A 369 -20.02 -15.86 -11.18
CA ALA A 369 -19.26 -16.86 -10.43
C ALA A 369 -17.80 -16.79 -10.87
N GLU A 370 -16.85 -16.87 -9.92
CA GLU A 370 -15.46 -17.03 -10.34
C GLU A 370 -15.39 -18.22 -11.31
N PRO A 371 -14.79 -18.07 -12.52
CA PRO A 371 -14.83 -19.09 -13.56
C PRO A 371 -14.38 -20.46 -13.02
N SER A 372 -15.37 -21.26 -12.65
CA SER A 372 -15.20 -22.63 -12.18
C SER A 372 -15.18 -23.52 -13.42
N GLY A 373 -14.03 -23.53 -14.10
CA GLY A 373 -13.84 -24.29 -15.34
C GLY A 373 -13.31 -23.42 -16.49
N THR A 374 -12.04 -23.66 -16.85
CA THR A 374 -11.12 -22.93 -17.78
C THR A 374 -10.11 -21.97 -17.13
N ILE A 375 -10.07 -21.93 -15.81
CA ILE A 375 -8.80 -21.72 -15.11
C ILE A 375 -8.13 -23.10 -15.10
N PRO A 376 -6.94 -23.31 -15.71
CA PRO A 376 -6.15 -24.48 -15.33
C PRO A 376 -6.08 -24.45 -13.81
N THR A 377 -6.26 -25.58 -13.15
CA THR A 377 -5.96 -25.82 -11.72
C THR A 377 -4.51 -25.44 -11.32
N GLU A 378 -3.78 -24.75 -12.20
CA GLU A 378 -2.42 -24.25 -12.15
C GLU A 378 -2.36 -22.71 -12.35
N ILE A 379 -3.24 -21.91 -11.74
CA ILE A 379 -2.82 -20.56 -11.32
C ILE A 379 -2.01 -20.77 -10.04
N GLY A 380 -0.78 -21.25 -10.19
CA GLY A 380 0.12 -21.53 -9.09
C GLY A 380 0.44 -20.24 -8.34
N GLY A 381 -0.04 -20.11 -7.11
CA GLY A 381 0.25 -19.01 -6.20
C GLY A 381 -0.46 -19.22 -4.86
N THR A 382 0.17 -18.83 -3.76
CA THR A 382 -0.37 -19.05 -2.41
C THR A 382 -1.41 -17.98 -2.04
N SER A 383 -2.17 -18.24 -0.98
CA SER A 383 -2.87 -17.19 -0.22
C SER A 383 -1.89 -16.12 0.24
N TRP A 384 -2.42 -14.95 0.62
CA TRP A 384 -1.61 -13.95 1.32
C TRP A 384 -1.19 -14.50 2.68
N ASP A 385 0.10 -14.56 2.91
CA ASP A 385 0.69 -14.78 4.22
C ASP A 385 1.03 -13.42 4.85
N THR A 386 1.11 -13.38 6.17
CA THR A 386 1.52 -12.18 6.93
C THR A 386 2.95 -12.32 7.44
N CYS A 387 3.72 -11.24 7.39
CA CYS A 387 5.04 -11.15 8.01
C CYS A 387 4.99 -10.17 9.19
N PRO A 388 5.47 -10.55 10.39
CA PRO A 388 5.56 -9.62 11.51
C PRO A 388 6.42 -8.40 11.18
N GLY A 389 6.02 -7.25 11.72
CA GLY A 389 6.65 -5.96 11.48
C GLY A 389 5.66 -4.93 10.94
N SER A 390 6.13 -3.68 10.85
CA SER A 390 5.33 -2.53 10.42
C SER A 390 6.11 -1.75 9.36
N LEU A 391 5.67 -1.85 8.10
CA LEU A 391 6.29 -1.17 6.95
C LEU A 391 5.23 -0.43 6.13
N SER A 392 5.62 0.72 5.57
CA SER A 392 4.82 1.48 4.61
C SER A 392 5.22 1.18 3.15
N PHE A 393 6.41 0.62 2.94
CA PHE A 393 6.91 0.22 1.62
C PHE A 393 7.81 -1.01 1.76
N VAL A 394 7.63 -2.01 0.90
CA VAL A 394 8.45 -3.22 0.85
C VAL A 394 8.84 -3.56 -0.59
N THR A 395 10.05 -4.09 -0.76
CA THR A 395 10.61 -4.48 -2.05
C THR A 395 11.35 -5.80 -1.94
N ILE A 396 11.41 -6.55 -3.04
CA ILE A 396 12.15 -7.80 -3.15
C ILE A 396 13.05 -7.77 -4.40
N GLY A 397 14.28 -8.23 -4.23
CA GLY A 397 15.26 -8.37 -5.30
C GLY A 397 16.38 -9.33 -4.89
N TRP A 398 17.37 -9.51 -5.75
CA TRP A 398 18.55 -10.33 -5.45
C TRP A 398 19.39 -9.80 -4.27
N SER A 399 19.34 -8.50 -3.99
CA SER A 399 19.92 -7.89 -2.78
C SER A 399 19.11 -8.19 -1.50
N GLY A 400 18.02 -8.97 -1.62
CA GLY A 400 17.13 -9.42 -0.56
C GLY A 400 15.83 -8.62 -0.49
N VAL A 401 15.08 -8.86 0.57
CA VAL A 401 13.85 -8.13 0.92
C VAL A 401 14.22 -6.95 1.80
N TRP A 402 13.79 -5.77 1.39
CA TRP A 402 14.04 -4.50 2.08
C TRP A 402 12.72 -3.78 2.27
N GLY A 403 12.65 -2.92 3.28
CA GLY A 403 11.48 -2.13 3.55
C GLY A 403 11.79 -0.83 4.26
N VAL A 404 10.83 0.07 4.25
CA VAL A 404 10.82 1.28 5.08
C VAL A 404 9.49 1.38 5.81
N ASN A 405 9.52 1.88 7.05
CA ASN A 405 8.30 2.16 7.81
C ASN A 405 7.81 3.60 7.60
N SER A 406 6.68 3.94 8.21
CA SER A 406 6.09 5.29 8.12
C SER A 406 7.01 6.40 8.65
N ARG A 407 7.92 6.07 9.58
CA ARG A 407 8.96 6.98 10.12
C ARG A 407 10.18 7.12 9.20
N GLY A 408 10.24 6.35 8.11
CA GLY A 408 11.36 6.33 7.17
C GLY A 408 12.54 5.46 7.59
N VAL A 409 12.43 4.75 8.71
CA VAL A 409 13.46 3.81 9.18
C VAL A 409 13.54 2.66 8.20
N VAL A 410 14.77 2.31 7.80
CA VAL A 410 15.05 1.28 6.80
C VAL A 410 15.26 -0.06 7.49
N PHE A 411 14.67 -1.11 6.92
CA PHE A 411 14.83 -2.49 7.39
C PHE A 411 15.28 -3.40 6.26
N TYR A 412 16.16 -4.34 6.61
CA TYR A 412 16.57 -5.46 5.77
C TYR A 412 16.11 -6.77 6.41
N ARG A 413 15.51 -7.66 5.62
CA ARG A 413 15.08 -8.98 6.08
C ARG A 413 16.24 -9.97 6.02
N VAL A 414 16.75 -10.37 7.18
CA VAL A 414 17.94 -11.22 7.28
C VAL A 414 17.72 -12.59 6.62
N GLY A 415 18.69 -13.00 5.79
CA GLY A 415 18.69 -14.31 5.12
C GLY A 415 18.00 -14.35 3.75
N THR A 416 17.61 -13.19 3.20
CA THR A 416 16.91 -13.10 1.91
C THR A 416 17.83 -12.74 0.73
N ALA A 417 18.99 -12.12 0.97
CA ALA A 417 19.94 -11.78 -0.10
C ALA A 417 20.44 -13.05 -0.82
N GLY A 418 20.45 -13.00 -2.16
CA GLY A 418 20.79 -14.14 -3.01
C GLY A 418 19.74 -15.25 -3.04
N LYS A 419 18.65 -15.11 -2.29
CA LYS A 419 17.68 -16.18 -2.01
C LYS A 419 16.26 -15.61 -2.02
N GLU A 420 15.83 -15.08 -3.16
CA GLU A 420 14.47 -14.51 -3.31
C GLU A 420 13.36 -15.51 -2.93
N GLY A 421 13.64 -16.81 -3.02
CA GLY A 421 12.80 -17.92 -2.58
C GLY A 421 12.54 -18.01 -1.07
N HIS A 422 13.32 -17.32 -0.24
CA HIS A 422 13.39 -17.53 1.20
C HIS A 422 12.73 -16.37 1.96
N PHE A 423 11.94 -16.69 2.99
CA PHE A 423 11.20 -15.69 3.78
C PHE A 423 12.07 -14.92 4.79
N GLY A 424 13.35 -15.29 4.91
CA GLY A 424 14.26 -14.77 5.93
C GLY A 424 13.83 -15.11 7.36
N LYS A 425 14.50 -14.52 8.35
CA LYS A 425 14.30 -14.82 9.77
C LYS A 425 13.75 -13.64 10.58
N GLU A 426 14.42 -12.50 10.51
CA GLU A 426 14.10 -11.29 11.28
C GLU A 426 14.33 -10.01 10.47
N TRP A 427 13.74 -8.90 10.93
CA TRP A 427 14.01 -7.57 10.40
C TRP A 427 15.21 -6.97 11.13
N LYS A 428 16.23 -6.57 10.38
CA LYS A 428 17.36 -5.82 10.89
C LYS A 428 17.22 -4.37 10.46
N GLN A 429 17.20 -3.45 11.43
CA GLN A 429 17.25 -2.02 11.15
C GLN A 429 18.59 -1.65 10.50
N ILE A 430 18.53 -0.77 9.50
CA ILE A 430 19.66 -0.21 8.78
C ILE A 430 19.54 1.30 8.88
N ASP A 431 20.65 1.98 9.14
CA ASP A 431 20.66 3.45 9.19
C ASP A 431 20.17 4.03 7.88
N GLY A 432 19.26 5.00 7.96
CA GLY A 432 18.67 5.65 6.80
C GLY A 432 17.32 6.28 7.13
N ASN A 433 16.92 7.25 6.30
CA ASN A 433 15.63 7.91 6.39
C ASN A 433 15.01 8.01 4.99
N LEU A 434 14.23 7.01 4.58
CA LEU A 434 13.76 6.83 3.20
C LEU A 434 12.23 6.67 3.09
N ALA A 435 11.64 7.15 1.98
CA ALA A 435 10.20 7.07 1.69
C ALA A 435 9.83 5.79 0.94
N GLN A 436 10.79 5.33 0.14
CA GLN A 436 10.68 4.19 -0.73
C GLN A 436 12.04 3.52 -0.81
N ILE A 437 12.00 2.25 -1.18
CA ILE A 437 13.19 1.44 -1.36
C ILE A 437 12.95 0.45 -2.50
N SER A 438 13.98 0.15 -3.28
CA SER A 438 13.91 -0.76 -4.41
C SER A 438 15.17 -1.63 -4.45
N SER A 439 14.97 -2.95 -4.42
CA SER A 439 16.04 -3.94 -4.33
C SER A 439 16.42 -4.47 -5.71
N GLY A 440 17.67 -4.22 -6.10
CA GLY A 440 18.26 -4.69 -7.35
C GLY A 440 19.06 -5.99 -7.17
N LYS A 441 20.02 -6.20 -8.06
CA LYS A 441 21.02 -7.29 -8.02
C LYS A 441 22.37 -6.76 -7.58
N GLY A 442 22.65 -6.89 -6.29
CA GLY A 442 23.90 -6.41 -5.66
C GLY A 442 23.88 -4.92 -5.30
N ILE A 443 22.78 -4.22 -5.59
CA ILE A 443 22.55 -2.82 -5.23
C ILE A 443 21.14 -2.64 -4.67
N VAL A 444 20.95 -1.61 -3.84
CA VAL A 444 19.67 -1.17 -3.31
C VAL A 444 19.58 0.33 -3.55
N TRP A 445 18.42 0.79 -4.00
CA TRP A 445 18.14 2.21 -4.23
C TRP A 445 17.04 2.66 -3.28
N GLY A 446 17.13 3.91 -2.83
CA GLY A 446 16.20 4.51 -1.89
C GLY A 446 15.89 5.94 -2.31
N GLY A 447 14.76 6.49 -1.88
CA GLY A 447 14.44 7.87 -2.17
C GLY A 447 13.57 8.51 -1.10
N ILE A 448 13.68 9.83 -0.99
CA ILE A 448 12.74 10.72 -0.33
C ILE A 448 12.19 11.65 -1.42
N THR A 449 11.11 12.36 -1.17
CA THR A 449 10.64 13.38 -2.13
C THR A 449 11.82 14.26 -2.51
N ASP A 450 12.20 14.28 -3.80
CA ASP A 450 13.29 15.08 -4.40
C ASP A 450 14.73 14.57 -4.29
N LYS A 451 15.02 13.46 -3.60
CA LYS A 451 16.39 12.94 -3.50
C LYS A 451 16.42 11.42 -3.59
N VAL A 452 17.53 10.91 -4.12
CA VAL A 452 17.75 9.49 -4.37
C VAL A 452 19.10 9.08 -3.79
N TRP A 453 19.13 7.91 -3.15
CA TRP A 453 20.33 7.31 -2.58
C TRP A 453 20.50 5.87 -3.08
N TYR A 454 21.71 5.35 -2.95
CA TYR A 454 21.99 3.94 -3.20
C TYR A 454 22.94 3.36 -2.15
N GLY A 455 22.95 2.03 -2.07
CA GLY A 455 23.85 1.26 -1.24
C GLY A 455 23.23 0.82 0.09
N LYS A 456 24.07 0.25 0.96
CA LYS A 456 23.74 -0.10 2.36
C LYS A 456 24.25 0.94 3.36
N VAL A 457 25.27 1.69 2.93
CA VAL A 457 25.70 2.95 3.50
C VAL A 457 25.28 3.99 2.48
N TRP A 458 24.22 4.74 2.76
CA TRP A 458 23.52 5.54 1.78
C TRP A 458 24.40 6.63 1.19
N ARG A 459 24.52 6.63 -0.13
CA ARG A 459 25.23 7.67 -0.90
C ARG A 459 24.25 8.39 -1.79
N LEU A 460 24.29 9.71 -1.77
CA LEU A 460 23.41 10.55 -2.57
C LEU A 460 23.74 10.38 -4.06
N VAL A 461 22.70 10.21 -4.87
CA VAL A 461 22.78 10.21 -6.33
C VAL A 461 22.50 11.63 -6.80
N THR A 462 23.51 12.27 -7.39
CA THR A 462 23.37 13.62 -7.93
C THR A 462 22.56 13.62 -9.23
N GLY A 463 21.87 14.73 -9.49
CA GLY A 463 21.37 15.10 -10.81
C GLY A 463 19.89 15.46 -10.89
N GLN A 464 18.97 14.66 -10.36
CA GLN A 464 17.53 14.85 -10.61
C GLN A 464 16.67 14.73 -9.34
N PRO A 465 15.72 15.66 -9.12
CA PRO A 465 14.81 15.59 -7.98
C PRO A 465 13.66 14.61 -8.27
N LEU A 466 13.87 13.36 -7.88
CA LEU A 466 12.93 12.28 -8.15
C LEU A 466 12.05 12.01 -6.93
N ARG A 467 10.74 11.92 -7.14
CA ARG A 467 9.78 11.44 -6.13
C ARG A 467 9.68 9.93 -6.08
N SER A 468 9.97 9.25 -7.19
CA SER A 468 9.92 7.79 -7.29
C SER A 468 11.15 7.25 -8.01
N VAL A 469 11.70 6.13 -7.52
CA VAL A 469 12.82 5.43 -8.14
C VAL A 469 12.63 3.92 -8.03
N CYS A 470 12.87 3.19 -9.11
CA CYS A 470 12.78 1.74 -9.17
C CYS A 470 13.99 1.16 -9.90
N VAL A 471 14.58 0.11 -9.33
CA VAL A 471 15.65 -0.69 -9.93
C VAL A 471 15.12 -2.08 -10.27
N SER A 472 15.42 -2.55 -11.48
CA SER A 472 15.05 -3.90 -11.91
C SER A 472 15.84 -4.95 -11.12
N SER A 473 15.15 -5.90 -10.49
CA SER A 473 15.80 -6.99 -9.75
C SER A 473 16.58 -7.95 -10.65
N SER A 474 16.26 -8.05 -11.94
CA SER A 474 16.96 -8.93 -12.89
C SER A 474 18.13 -8.28 -13.65
N SER A 475 18.11 -6.95 -13.83
CA SER A 475 19.02 -6.26 -14.77
C SER A 475 19.71 -5.00 -14.23
N ASN A 476 19.36 -4.55 -13.02
CA ASN A 476 19.86 -3.31 -12.41
C ASN A 476 19.54 -2.01 -13.15
N PHE A 477 18.80 -2.02 -14.26
CA PHE A 477 18.37 -0.77 -14.88
C PHE A 477 17.46 0.03 -13.94
N VAL A 478 17.68 1.35 -13.89
CA VAL A 478 17.03 2.26 -12.94
C VAL A 478 16.22 3.32 -13.67
N TRP A 479 14.98 3.48 -13.24
CA TRP A 479 14.04 4.48 -13.73
C TRP A 479 13.46 5.25 -12.56
N GLY A 480 13.08 6.50 -12.80
CA GLY A 480 12.44 7.32 -11.78
C GLY A 480 11.55 8.40 -12.38
N VAL A 481 10.78 9.04 -11.50
CA VAL A 481 9.86 10.12 -11.87
C VAL A 481 10.07 11.32 -10.97
N SER A 482 10.11 12.52 -11.54
CA SER A 482 10.18 13.78 -10.79
C SER A 482 8.86 14.11 -10.09
N THR A 483 8.91 15.09 -9.18
CA THR A 483 7.71 15.66 -8.54
C THR A 483 6.71 16.22 -9.55
N THR A 484 7.20 16.73 -10.69
CA THR A 484 6.40 17.22 -11.82
C THR A 484 5.83 16.12 -12.73
N GLY A 485 6.17 14.84 -12.48
CA GLY A 485 5.69 13.71 -13.27
C GLY A 485 6.53 13.39 -14.51
N THR A 486 7.69 14.02 -14.68
CA THR A 486 8.64 13.76 -15.77
C THR A 486 9.44 12.48 -15.51
N VAL A 487 9.54 11.61 -16.51
CA VAL A 487 10.21 10.30 -16.38
C VAL A 487 11.68 10.40 -16.78
N TRP A 488 12.54 9.79 -15.97
CA TRP A 488 13.99 9.74 -16.15
C TRP A 488 14.49 8.31 -16.09
N ARG A 489 15.52 8.00 -16.87
CA ARG A 489 16.26 6.73 -16.78
C ARG A 489 17.72 6.99 -16.45
N ARG A 490 18.33 6.09 -15.69
CA ARG A 490 19.77 6.14 -15.39
C ARG A 490 20.56 5.56 -16.57
N THR A 491 21.64 6.23 -16.97
CA THR A 491 22.54 5.83 -18.06
C THR A 491 23.87 5.32 -17.53
N GLY A 492 24.63 4.59 -18.36
CA GLY A 492 25.97 4.12 -18.02
C GLY A 492 26.03 2.96 -17.01
N ILE A 493 24.91 2.29 -16.74
CA ILE A 493 24.87 1.11 -15.88
C ILE A 493 25.49 -0.07 -16.64
N THR A 494 26.47 -0.72 -16.03
CA THR A 494 27.15 -1.93 -16.51
C THR A 494 27.33 -2.92 -15.37
N THR A 495 27.84 -4.13 -15.65
CA THR A 495 28.16 -5.11 -14.60
C THR A 495 29.28 -4.64 -13.66
N SER A 496 30.18 -3.78 -14.13
CA SER A 496 31.23 -3.15 -13.32
C SER A 496 30.82 -1.81 -12.71
N ASN A 497 29.80 -1.15 -13.26
CA ASN A 497 29.25 0.10 -12.75
C ASN A 497 27.73 -0.02 -12.51
N LEU A 498 27.36 -0.52 -11.33
CA LEU A 498 25.95 -0.74 -10.96
C LEU A 498 25.16 0.56 -10.72
N ILE A 499 25.85 1.70 -10.58
CA ILE A 499 25.25 3.00 -10.22
C ILE A 499 24.90 3.81 -11.48
N GLY A 500 25.68 3.61 -12.54
CA GLY A 500 25.60 4.40 -13.75
C GLY A 500 26.16 5.81 -13.60
N THR A 501 26.24 6.52 -14.72
CA THR A 501 26.96 7.79 -14.85
C THR A 501 26.07 9.02 -14.82
N GLY A 502 24.79 8.91 -15.20
CA GLY A 502 23.92 10.08 -15.32
C GLY A 502 22.45 9.77 -15.48
N TRP A 503 21.64 10.82 -15.59
CA TRP A 503 20.21 10.74 -15.84
C TRP A 503 19.88 11.25 -17.24
N GLN A 504 19.00 10.54 -17.94
CA GLN A 504 18.46 10.94 -19.23
C GLN A 504 16.94 11.04 -19.13
N GLN A 505 16.38 12.17 -19.56
CA GLN A 505 14.93 12.34 -19.65
C GLN A 505 14.37 11.39 -20.71
N VAL A 506 13.26 10.73 -20.39
CA VAL A 506 12.59 9.81 -21.31
C VAL A 506 11.59 10.61 -22.17
N PRO A 507 11.73 10.62 -23.51
CA PRO A 507 10.85 11.38 -24.39
C PRO A 507 9.39 10.90 -24.37
N GLY A 508 8.45 11.76 -24.78
CA GLY A 508 7.03 11.42 -24.94
C GLY A 508 6.20 11.50 -23.67
N GLY A 509 6.70 12.14 -22.60
CA GLY A 509 5.94 12.39 -21.37
C GLY A 509 4.73 13.31 -21.55
N SER A 510 4.72 14.16 -22.58
CA SER A 510 3.60 15.05 -22.91
C SER A 510 2.30 14.31 -23.25
N ALA A 511 2.37 13.05 -23.70
CA ALA A 511 1.20 12.21 -23.92
C ALA A 511 0.51 11.80 -22.59
N ILE A 512 1.23 11.84 -21.47
CA ILE A 512 0.75 11.42 -20.16
C ILE A 512 0.14 12.64 -19.45
N ARG A 513 -1.17 12.85 -19.61
CA ARG A 513 -1.86 13.94 -18.92
C ARG A 513 -1.69 13.80 -17.40
N GLY A 514 -1.15 14.84 -16.76
CA GLY A 514 -0.85 14.88 -15.32
C GLY A 514 0.48 14.23 -14.91
N GLY A 515 1.24 13.67 -15.85
CA GLY A 515 2.52 13.01 -15.59
C GLY A 515 2.41 11.73 -14.74
N LEU A 516 3.50 10.97 -14.63
CA LEU A 516 3.47 9.73 -13.86
C LEU A 516 3.66 9.97 -12.36
N SER A 517 2.74 9.40 -11.58
CA SER A 517 2.81 8.98 -10.18
C SER A 517 4.08 8.32 -9.72
N HIS A 518 4.29 7.18 -10.37
CA HIS A 518 5.11 6.07 -9.93
C HIS A 518 5.52 5.29 -11.18
N VAL A 519 6.73 4.75 -11.15
CA VAL A 519 7.27 3.93 -12.24
C VAL A 519 7.84 2.65 -11.66
N SER A 520 7.64 1.55 -12.37
CA SER A 520 8.27 0.28 -12.06
C SER A 520 8.88 -0.32 -13.33
N ILE A 521 10.04 -0.95 -13.14
CA ILE A 521 10.79 -1.61 -14.19
C ILE A 521 11.05 -3.07 -13.81
N GLY A 522 10.87 -3.96 -14.78
CA GLY A 522 11.12 -5.38 -14.64
C GLY A 522 11.42 -6.04 -15.98
N TYR A 523 11.26 -7.36 -16.04
CA TYR A 523 11.58 -8.12 -17.26
C TYR A 523 10.63 -7.76 -18.40
N CYS A 524 9.33 -7.63 -18.14
CA CYS A 524 8.35 -7.29 -19.17
C CYS A 524 8.21 -5.78 -19.45
N GLY A 525 9.24 -4.99 -19.11
CA GLY A 525 9.39 -3.61 -19.54
C GLY A 525 9.18 -2.58 -18.43
N VAL A 526 8.83 -1.37 -18.84
CA VAL A 526 8.59 -0.23 -17.94
C VAL A 526 7.12 0.13 -17.95
N TRP A 527 6.56 0.22 -16.74
CA TRP A 527 5.18 0.54 -16.48
C TRP A 527 5.08 1.67 -15.47
N GLY A 528 3.99 2.41 -15.50
CA GLY A 528 3.74 3.45 -14.51
C GLY A 528 2.27 3.79 -14.40
N VAL A 529 1.95 4.55 -13.36
CA VAL A 529 0.60 5.06 -13.10
C VAL A 529 0.66 6.56 -12.87
N THR A 530 -0.40 7.28 -13.23
CA THR A 530 -0.59 8.70 -12.89
C THR A 530 -1.16 8.84 -11.46
N SER A 531 -1.20 10.07 -10.92
CA SER A 531 -1.86 10.35 -9.64
C SER A 531 -3.38 10.07 -9.67
N SER A 532 -3.99 10.15 -10.86
CA SER A 532 -5.38 9.75 -11.11
C SER A 532 -5.56 8.24 -11.33
N GLY A 533 -4.48 7.46 -11.24
CA GLY A 533 -4.49 6.00 -11.35
C GLY A 533 -4.52 5.43 -12.77
N VAL A 534 -4.30 6.26 -13.79
CA VAL A 534 -4.26 5.80 -15.19
C VAL A 534 -2.96 5.05 -15.46
N ILE A 535 -3.05 3.87 -16.08
CA ILE A 535 -1.93 2.95 -16.30
C ILE A 535 -1.29 3.21 -17.66
N TRP A 536 0.04 3.25 -17.69
CA TRP A 536 0.84 3.45 -18.88
C TRP A 536 1.94 2.39 -19.00
N HIS A 537 2.17 1.91 -20.22
CA HIS A 537 3.27 1.02 -20.59
C HIS A 537 4.20 1.71 -21.59
N ARG A 538 5.51 1.53 -21.44
CA ARG A 538 6.51 2.07 -22.37
C ARG A 538 6.84 1.04 -23.47
N SER A 539 6.37 1.30 -24.68
CA SER A 539 6.65 0.47 -25.86
C SER A 539 8.14 0.31 -26.12
N GLY A 540 8.57 -0.90 -26.50
CA GLY A 540 9.97 -1.20 -26.84
C GLY A 540 10.90 -1.43 -25.64
N THR A 541 10.36 -1.65 -24.44
CA THR A 541 11.15 -1.90 -23.21
C THR A 541 11.13 -3.36 -22.73
N TYR A 542 10.31 -4.23 -23.34
CA TYR A 542 10.21 -5.65 -22.98
C TYR A 542 11.56 -6.39 -23.11
N GLY A 543 11.79 -7.37 -22.23
CA GLY A 543 12.90 -8.31 -22.29
C GLY A 543 14.09 -7.93 -21.39
N GLY A 544 13.95 -6.91 -20.54
CA GLY A 544 14.97 -6.54 -19.55
C GLY A 544 16.29 -6.05 -20.16
N LYS A 545 16.29 -5.52 -21.39
CA LYS A 545 17.49 -5.09 -22.12
C LYS A 545 17.93 -3.63 -21.87
N GLY A 546 17.21 -2.89 -21.02
CA GLY A 546 17.56 -1.50 -20.70
C GLY A 546 17.29 -0.48 -21.82
N SER A 547 16.48 -0.86 -22.81
CA SER A 547 16.02 0.04 -23.88
C SER A 547 15.27 1.26 -23.32
N ALA A 548 15.43 2.41 -23.97
CA ALA A 548 14.66 3.63 -23.70
C ALA A 548 13.16 3.49 -24.05
N GLY A 549 12.87 2.55 -24.95
CA GLY A 549 11.57 2.46 -25.62
C GLY A 549 11.26 3.64 -26.53
N THR A 550 10.16 3.53 -27.27
CA THR A 550 9.80 4.47 -28.35
C THR A 550 8.66 5.40 -27.97
N GLY A 551 7.76 5.00 -27.07
CA GLY A 551 6.59 5.80 -26.71
C GLY A 551 5.80 5.23 -25.54
N TRP A 552 4.87 6.03 -25.00
CA TRP A 552 3.96 5.62 -23.93
C TRP A 552 2.61 5.24 -24.51
N VAL A 553 2.09 4.09 -24.10
CA VAL A 553 0.76 3.60 -24.49
C VAL A 553 -0.08 3.46 -23.23
N GLN A 554 -1.26 4.07 -23.24
CA GLN A 554 -2.22 3.91 -22.16
C GLN A 554 -2.76 2.48 -22.19
N VAL A 555 -2.77 1.82 -21.04
CA VAL A 555 -3.28 0.46 -20.89
C VAL A 555 -4.62 0.49 -20.20
N THR A 556 -5.66 -0.01 -20.86
CA THR A 556 -6.99 -0.11 -20.26
C THR A 556 -6.97 -1.04 -19.05
N GLY A 557 -7.57 -0.59 -17.96
CA GLY A 557 -7.59 -1.32 -16.70
C GLY A 557 -8.25 -0.53 -15.59
N TYR A 558 -7.98 -0.98 -14.36
CA TYR A 558 -8.46 -0.35 -13.14
C TYR A 558 -7.62 0.89 -12.79
N GLN A 559 -8.14 1.74 -11.91
CA GLN A 559 -7.38 2.87 -11.38
C GLN A 559 -6.42 2.37 -10.30
N LEU A 560 -5.11 2.47 -10.55
CA LEU A 560 -4.07 1.89 -9.70
C LEU A 560 -3.18 2.97 -9.06
N VAL A 561 -2.91 2.84 -7.76
CA VAL A 561 -2.02 3.74 -7.00
C VAL A 561 -0.62 3.18 -6.83
N SER A 562 -0.45 1.87 -6.97
CA SER A 562 0.83 1.17 -6.96
C SER A 562 0.87 0.16 -8.10
N ILE A 563 2.01 0.04 -8.78
CA ILE A 563 2.22 -0.90 -9.88
C ILE A 563 3.63 -1.46 -9.78
N SER A 564 3.79 -2.76 -10.03
CA SER A 564 5.09 -3.43 -9.98
C SER A 564 5.24 -4.46 -11.08
N VAL A 565 6.41 -4.49 -11.71
CA VAL A 565 6.69 -5.27 -12.91
C VAL A 565 7.50 -6.53 -12.57
N GLY A 566 6.91 -7.70 -12.85
CA GLY A 566 7.54 -9.00 -12.62
C GLY A 566 8.12 -9.61 -13.91
N TYR A 567 8.19 -10.94 -13.92
CA TYR A 567 8.49 -11.76 -15.08
C TYR A 567 7.18 -12.13 -15.80
N ASN A 568 6.91 -11.46 -16.93
CA ASN A 568 5.71 -11.64 -17.77
C ASN A 568 4.37 -11.40 -17.06
N VAL A 569 4.41 -10.71 -15.91
CA VAL A 569 3.25 -10.30 -15.13
C VAL A 569 3.46 -8.88 -14.63
N VAL A 570 2.36 -8.16 -14.45
CA VAL A 570 2.37 -6.85 -13.80
C VAL A 570 1.35 -6.89 -12.67
N TRP A 571 1.77 -6.49 -11.48
CA TRP A 571 0.93 -6.42 -10.30
C TRP A 571 0.55 -4.98 -10.03
N GLY A 572 -0.64 -4.76 -9.48
CA GLY A 572 -1.03 -3.42 -9.07
C GLY A 572 -2.10 -3.39 -8.01
N VAL A 573 -2.19 -2.26 -7.32
CA VAL A 573 -3.10 -2.02 -6.21
C VAL A 573 -3.96 -0.83 -6.56
N SER A 574 -5.28 -0.96 -6.42
CA SER A 574 -6.22 0.14 -6.63
C SER A 574 -6.27 1.13 -5.47
N THR A 575 -6.95 2.26 -5.67
CA THR A 575 -7.20 3.27 -4.63
C THR A 575 -7.88 2.69 -3.38
N ILE A 576 -8.74 1.68 -3.55
CA ILE A 576 -9.42 0.95 -2.48
C ILE A 576 -8.67 -0.32 -2.06
N GLY A 577 -7.38 -0.42 -2.37
CA GLY A 577 -6.49 -1.48 -1.89
C GLY A 577 -6.66 -2.86 -2.50
N GLN A 578 -7.57 -3.04 -3.45
CA GLN A 578 -7.71 -4.30 -4.16
C GLN A 578 -6.50 -4.56 -5.05
N VAL A 579 -6.03 -5.80 -5.01
CA VAL A 579 -4.86 -6.24 -5.77
C VAL A 579 -5.28 -6.90 -7.08
N PHE A 580 -4.66 -6.45 -8.16
CA PHE A 580 -4.86 -6.97 -9.50
C PHE A 580 -3.55 -7.49 -10.09
N ILE A 581 -3.66 -8.50 -10.94
CA ILE A 581 -2.56 -8.99 -11.78
C ILE A 581 -2.93 -8.85 -13.25
N ARG A 582 -2.01 -8.33 -14.05
CA ARG A 582 -2.09 -8.32 -15.50
C ARG A 582 -1.33 -9.50 -16.09
N ILE A 583 -1.96 -10.17 -17.04
CA ILE A 583 -1.51 -11.45 -17.60
C ILE A 583 -1.39 -11.40 -19.12
N GLY A 584 -0.84 -12.45 -19.72
CA GLY A 584 -0.66 -12.57 -21.18
C GLY A 584 0.41 -11.64 -21.75
N ILE A 585 1.35 -11.19 -20.92
CA ILE A 585 2.44 -10.32 -21.34
C ILE A 585 3.57 -11.18 -21.91
N MET A 586 3.84 -11.00 -23.20
CA MET A 586 4.92 -11.69 -23.95
C MET A 586 5.53 -10.72 -24.96
N ALA A 587 6.63 -11.10 -25.61
CA ALA A 587 7.35 -10.22 -26.52
C ALA A 587 6.47 -9.65 -27.64
N GLN A 588 5.52 -10.45 -28.14
CA GLN A 588 4.59 -10.08 -29.21
C GLN A 588 3.37 -9.30 -28.69
N THR A 589 3.02 -9.47 -27.42
CA THR A 589 1.93 -8.75 -26.74
C THR A 589 2.47 -8.09 -25.45
N PRO A 590 3.38 -7.10 -25.56
CA PRO A 590 4.09 -6.54 -24.41
C PRO A 590 3.17 -5.78 -23.45
N GLN A 591 1.95 -5.43 -23.89
CA GLN A 591 0.93 -4.83 -23.05
C GLN A 591 0.06 -5.86 -22.31
N GLY A 592 0.20 -7.15 -22.57
CA GLY A 592 -0.67 -8.17 -21.98
C GLY A 592 -2.10 -8.17 -22.50
N THR A 593 -2.89 -9.16 -22.08
CA THR A 593 -4.25 -9.42 -22.59
C THR A 593 -5.34 -9.06 -21.60
N ALA A 594 -5.14 -9.28 -20.30
CA ALA A 594 -6.21 -9.11 -19.30
C ALA A 594 -5.70 -8.75 -17.90
N TRP A 595 -6.54 -8.06 -17.13
CA TRP A 595 -6.39 -7.89 -15.68
C TRP A 595 -7.28 -8.91 -14.94
N ARG A 596 -6.79 -9.45 -13.82
CA ARG A 596 -7.52 -10.35 -12.93
C ARG A 596 -7.45 -9.85 -11.49
N LEU A 597 -8.57 -9.96 -10.75
CA LEU A 597 -8.63 -9.64 -9.33
C LEU A 597 -7.99 -10.78 -8.54
N VAL A 598 -7.04 -10.44 -7.66
CA VAL A 598 -6.36 -11.41 -6.77
C VAL A 598 -6.93 -11.35 -5.35
N GLY A 599 -7.51 -10.22 -4.96
CA GLY A 599 -7.95 -9.96 -3.59
C GLY A 599 -6.79 -9.54 -2.68
N GLY A 600 -7.14 -8.99 -1.52
CA GLY A 600 -6.21 -8.31 -0.60
C GLY A 600 -6.59 -6.84 -0.40
N SER A 601 -6.08 -6.24 0.67
CA SER A 601 -6.24 -4.82 1.01
C SER A 601 -4.86 -4.20 1.24
N LEU A 602 -4.21 -3.82 0.13
CA LEU A 602 -2.84 -3.29 0.15
C LEU A 602 -2.81 -1.78 -0.15
N THR A 603 -1.69 -1.14 0.12
CA THR A 603 -1.37 0.24 -0.26
C THR A 603 -0.22 0.30 -1.23
N GLN A 604 0.69 -0.67 -1.13
CA GLN A 604 1.85 -0.82 -1.97
C GLN A 604 2.08 -2.30 -2.28
N ILE A 605 2.54 -2.58 -3.50
CA ILE A 605 2.93 -3.92 -3.94
C ILE A 605 4.26 -3.89 -4.68
N TYR A 606 5.02 -4.96 -4.52
CA TYR A 606 6.25 -5.21 -5.26
C TYR A 606 6.34 -6.67 -5.68
N VAL A 607 6.70 -6.90 -6.93
CA VAL A 607 6.98 -8.24 -7.46
C VAL A 607 8.43 -8.30 -7.95
N SER A 608 9.14 -9.37 -7.62
CA SER A 608 10.47 -9.58 -8.19
C SER A 608 10.37 -10.00 -9.65
N SER A 609 11.13 -9.36 -10.52
CA SER A 609 11.22 -9.74 -11.93
C SER A 609 12.07 -10.98 -12.21
N SER A 610 12.67 -11.59 -11.18
CA SER A 610 13.42 -12.86 -11.30
C SER A 610 12.72 -14.07 -10.69
N SER A 611 11.89 -13.90 -9.66
CA SER A 611 11.21 -15.01 -8.98
C SER A 611 9.69 -14.91 -8.97
N ASN A 612 9.12 -13.80 -9.47
CA ASN A 612 7.69 -13.48 -9.38
C ASN A 612 7.13 -13.47 -7.95
N ARG A 613 7.97 -13.49 -6.92
CA ARG A 613 7.49 -13.37 -5.53
C ARG A 613 6.98 -11.99 -5.26
N VAL A 614 5.89 -11.94 -4.51
CA VAL A 614 5.12 -10.71 -4.29
C VAL A 614 5.17 -10.38 -2.81
N TRP A 615 5.48 -9.12 -2.53
CA TRP A 615 5.41 -8.51 -1.21
C TRP A 615 4.58 -7.24 -1.31
N GLY A 616 3.92 -6.86 -0.21
CA GLY A 616 3.20 -5.61 -0.16
C GLY A 616 2.92 -5.17 1.26
N CYS A 617 2.52 -3.91 1.41
CA CYS A 617 2.14 -3.30 2.67
C CYS A 617 0.64 -3.01 2.66
N GLY A 618 -0.03 -3.23 3.78
CA GLY A 618 -1.40 -2.80 4.04
C GLY A 618 -1.50 -1.34 4.49
N LEU A 619 -2.71 -0.87 4.75
CA LEU A 619 -2.93 0.49 5.26
C LEU A 619 -2.48 0.63 6.73
N SER A 620 -2.65 -0.42 7.53
CA SER A 620 -2.15 -0.49 8.91
C SER A 620 -0.67 -0.92 9.01
N HIS A 621 0.09 -0.74 7.92
CA HIS A 621 1.51 -1.12 7.81
C HIS A 621 1.83 -2.62 8.00
N HIS A 622 0.81 -3.47 8.08
CA HIS A 622 0.98 -4.92 8.03
C HIS A 622 1.66 -5.34 6.73
N ILE A 623 2.56 -6.32 6.83
CA ILE A 623 3.37 -6.79 5.71
C ILE A 623 2.76 -8.09 5.21
N TYR A 624 2.49 -8.14 3.92
CA TYR A 624 1.92 -9.30 3.25
C TYR A 624 2.87 -9.83 2.20
N LEU A 625 2.85 -11.13 2.01
CA LEU A 625 3.63 -11.80 0.98
C LEU A 625 2.89 -12.99 0.41
N ARG A 626 3.27 -13.37 -0.80
CA ARG A 626 2.77 -14.57 -1.45
C ARG A 626 3.70 -15.03 -2.55
N VAL A 627 3.57 -16.29 -2.92
CA VAL A 627 4.09 -16.76 -4.20
C VAL A 627 3.26 -16.10 -5.31
N GLY A 628 3.91 -15.37 -6.22
CA GLY A 628 3.19 -14.79 -7.35
C GLY A 628 2.76 -15.86 -8.34
N ILE A 629 1.95 -15.43 -9.30
CA ILE A 629 1.36 -16.35 -10.27
C ILE A 629 2.39 -16.59 -11.38
N SER A 630 2.97 -17.79 -11.42
CA SER A 630 3.76 -18.23 -12.57
C SER A 630 2.81 -18.66 -13.68
N TRP A 631 2.97 -18.06 -14.86
CA TRP A 631 2.43 -18.64 -16.09
C TRP A 631 3.50 -19.55 -16.64
N SER A 632 3.35 -20.85 -16.39
CA SER A 632 4.00 -21.88 -17.19
C SER A 632 3.35 -21.87 -18.58
N SER A 633 3.70 -20.91 -19.44
CA SER A 633 3.51 -21.12 -20.88
C SER A 633 4.45 -22.21 -21.43
N GLY A 634 5.18 -22.90 -20.55
CA GLY A 634 5.98 -24.08 -20.83
C GLY A 634 6.21 -24.88 -19.54
N ARG A 635 6.26 -26.20 -19.68
CA ARG A 635 6.54 -27.21 -18.65
C ARG A 635 7.61 -26.74 -17.65
N GLU A 636 7.35 -26.90 -16.36
CA GLU A 636 8.36 -26.70 -15.32
C GLU A 636 9.22 -27.96 -15.20
N ASP A 637 10.49 -27.84 -15.58
CA ASP A 637 11.53 -28.82 -15.28
C ASP A 637 12.35 -28.26 -14.10
N VAL A 638 12.39 -28.97 -12.98
CA VAL A 638 13.18 -28.58 -11.79
C VAL A 638 14.56 -29.23 -11.89
N PRO A 639 15.65 -28.47 -12.13
CA PRO A 639 17.00 -29.02 -12.03
C PRO A 639 17.45 -29.06 -10.57
N VAL A 640 17.81 -30.24 -10.09
CA VAL A 640 18.53 -30.41 -8.81
C VAL A 640 20.03 -30.55 -9.10
N ASP A 641 20.85 -29.75 -8.44
CA ASP A 641 22.31 -29.83 -8.49
C ASP A 641 22.81 -30.98 -7.63
N GLY A 642 23.53 -31.92 -8.25
CA GLY A 642 24.28 -32.96 -7.56
C GLY A 642 25.78 -32.67 -7.64
N SER A 643 26.26 -31.54 -7.12
CA SER A 643 27.69 -31.21 -7.15
C SER A 643 28.56 -32.28 -6.43
N LYS A 644 29.87 -32.28 -6.74
CA LYS A 644 30.89 -33.29 -6.37
C LYS A 644 31.03 -33.61 -4.86
N SER A 645 30.25 -32.98 -4.00
CA SER A 645 30.31 -33.06 -2.54
C SER A 645 29.46 -34.19 -1.94
N VAL A 646 28.63 -34.88 -2.72
CA VAL A 646 27.84 -36.03 -2.23
C VAL A 646 28.68 -37.31 -2.29
N GLN A 647 29.45 -37.58 -1.23
CA GLN A 647 30.18 -38.85 -1.07
C GLN A 647 29.22 -40.05 -0.91
N GLN A 648 29.68 -41.26 -1.26
CA GLN A 648 28.90 -42.52 -1.27
C GLN A 648 28.06 -42.76 -0.01
N ARG A 649 28.57 -42.36 1.17
CA ARG A 649 27.88 -42.55 2.45
C ARG A 649 26.64 -41.65 2.65
N ASN A 650 26.59 -40.50 1.96
CA ASN A 650 25.52 -39.50 2.09
C ASN A 650 24.45 -39.62 0.99
N PHE A 651 24.71 -40.45 -0.03
CA PHE A 651 23.81 -40.66 -1.17
C PHE A 651 22.43 -41.23 -0.78
N PRO A 652 22.29 -42.16 0.18
CA PRO A 652 20.97 -42.62 0.65
C PRO A 652 20.13 -41.49 1.27
N SER A 653 20.75 -40.56 1.99
CA SER A 653 20.09 -39.41 2.62
C SER A 653 19.66 -38.36 1.59
N VAL A 654 20.50 -38.09 0.59
CA VAL A 654 20.14 -37.22 -0.55
C VAL A 654 19.03 -37.85 -1.41
N ARG A 655 19.09 -39.17 -1.64
CA ARG A 655 18.03 -39.94 -2.30
C ARG A 655 16.72 -39.86 -1.52
N GLN A 656 16.72 -40.05 -0.20
CA GLN A 656 15.51 -39.91 0.60
C GLN A 656 14.97 -38.47 0.63
N PHE A 657 15.85 -37.47 0.64
CA PHE A 657 15.46 -36.06 0.53
C PHE A 657 14.77 -35.76 -0.82
N ILE A 658 15.36 -36.21 -1.93
CA ILE A 658 14.76 -36.07 -3.27
C ILE A 658 13.45 -36.86 -3.38
N LEU A 659 13.36 -38.05 -2.78
CA LEU A 659 12.13 -38.85 -2.76
C LEU A 659 11.02 -38.21 -1.91
N LYS A 660 11.36 -37.63 -0.75
CA LYS A 660 10.40 -36.88 0.08
C LYS A 660 9.94 -35.58 -0.59
N LEU A 661 10.86 -34.91 -1.29
CA LEU A 661 10.56 -33.74 -2.11
C LEU A 661 9.62 -34.12 -3.27
N ALA A 662 9.95 -35.20 -4.00
CA ALA A 662 9.15 -35.71 -5.10
C ALA A 662 7.75 -36.21 -4.69
N ALA A 663 7.63 -36.80 -3.50
CA ALA A 663 6.35 -37.26 -2.95
C ALA A 663 5.37 -36.11 -2.62
N GLY A 664 5.85 -34.86 -2.55
CA GLY A 664 5.02 -33.67 -2.40
C GLY A 664 4.43 -33.14 -3.72
N PHE A 665 4.74 -33.76 -4.87
CA PHE A 665 4.26 -33.34 -6.19
C PHE A 665 3.41 -34.44 -6.85
N GLU A 666 2.34 -34.05 -7.55
CA GLU A 666 1.64 -34.95 -8.47
C GLU A 666 2.42 -35.04 -9.80
N ILE A 667 3.04 -36.19 -10.06
CA ILE A 667 3.93 -36.39 -11.21
C ILE A 667 3.17 -37.04 -12.38
N GLY A 668 3.26 -36.46 -13.58
CA GLY A 668 2.52 -36.96 -14.73
C GLY A 668 2.89 -36.28 -16.06
N PRO A 669 2.38 -36.79 -17.20
CA PRO A 669 2.77 -36.33 -18.55
C PRO A 669 2.43 -34.87 -18.86
N SER A 670 1.49 -34.27 -18.12
CA SER A 670 1.11 -32.86 -18.16
C SER A 670 1.19 -32.18 -16.78
N LYS A 671 1.84 -32.82 -15.81
CA LYS A 671 2.00 -32.32 -14.42
C LYS A 671 3.50 -32.17 -14.09
N ALA A 672 3.86 -32.01 -12.81
CA ALA A 672 5.24 -31.81 -12.36
C ALA A 672 6.17 -32.95 -12.81
N ARG A 673 7.39 -32.61 -13.24
CA ARG A 673 8.45 -33.57 -13.61
C ARG A 673 9.76 -33.14 -12.97
N ILE A 674 10.55 -34.11 -12.49
CA ILE A 674 11.74 -33.85 -11.68
C ILE A 674 12.97 -34.40 -12.39
N GLY A 675 14.04 -33.60 -12.50
CA GLY A 675 15.32 -33.99 -13.11
C GLY A 675 16.54 -33.47 -12.32
N VAL A 676 17.71 -34.08 -12.49
CA VAL A 676 18.94 -33.77 -11.73
C VAL A 676 20.12 -33.69 -12.71
N TYR A 677 21.04 -32.72 -12.55
CA TYR A 677 22.15 -32.43 -13.50
C TYR A 677 23.52 -32.17 -12.82
N GLN A 678 24.65 -32.35 -13.56
CA GLN A 678 26.03 -32.00 -13.13
C GLN A 678 27.02 -31.74 -14.31
N PHE A 679 28.09 -30.94 -14.11
CA PHE A 679 28.98 -30.36 -15.17
C PHE A 679 30.43 -30.92 -15.27
N ALA A 680 31.04 -30.87 -16.48
CA ALA A 680 32.50 -31.02 -16.74
C ALA A 680 33.00 -30.27 -18.02
N LYS A 681 34.33 -30.27 -18.28
CA LYS A 681 35.18 -29.06 -18.38
C LYS A 681 35.70 -28.60 -19.78
N ASP A 682 35.58 -29.34 -20.89
CA ASP A 682 36.06 -28.84 -22.20
C ASP A 682 35.13 -29.18 -23.37
N ILE A 683 35.03 -28.24 -24.31
CA ILE A 683 33.97 -28.15 -25.34
C ILE A 683 34.55 -28.43 -26.73
N GLN A 684 33.89 -29.30 -27.50
CA GLN A 684 33.98 -29.33 -28.96
C GLN A 684 32.57 -29.43 -29.55
N THR A 685 32.28 -28.64 -30.58
CA THR A 685 30.94 -28.42 -31.12
C THR A 685 30.82 -29.03 -32.52
N GLU A 686 30.08 -30.12 -32.67
CA GLU A 686 29.95 -30.80 -33.97
C GLU A 686 28.83 -30.24 -34.87
N PHE A 687 27.78 -29.61 -34.30
CA PHE A 687 26.88 -28.73 -35.06
C PHE A 687 26.04 -27.86 -34.11
N LYS A 688 25.45 -26.78 -34.62
CA LYS A 688 24.78 -25.75 -33.79
C LYS A 688 23.30 -26.05 -33.57
N MET A 689 22.85 -25.80 -32.34
CA MET A 689 21.49 -26.10 -31.82
C MET A 689 20.33 -25.30 -32.46
N ASN A 690 20.59 -24.48 -33.47
CA ASN A 690 19.57 -23.74 -34.20
C ASN A 690 18.84 -24.58 -35.27
N GLN A 691 19.00 -25.91 -35.27
CA GLN A 691 18.38 -26.82 -36.23
C GLN A 691 17.27 -27.73 -35.67
N TYR A 692 16.69 -27.32 -34.53
CA TYR A 692 15.37 -27.76 -34.01
C TYR A 692 15.29 -29.20 -33.48
N ASN A 693 14.19 -29.61 -32.81
CA ASN A 693 13.45 -29.05 -31.67
C ASN A 693 12.88 -30.29 -30.98
N SER A 694 13.04 -30.39 -29.66
CA SER A 694 12.42 -31.35 -28.73
C SER A 694 13.05 -32.76 -28.58
N ARG A 695 13.70 -32.99 -27.43
CA ARG A 695 13.72 -34.22 -26.60
C ARG A 695 14.34 -33.91 -25.21
N ALA A 696 14.15 -34.81 -24.23
CA ALA A 696 15.10 -35.04 -23.13
C ALA A 696 15.06 -36.50 -22.64
N VAL A 697 16.17 -36.90 -21.99
CA VAL A 697 16.85 -38.22 -21.94
C VAL A 697 17.16 -38.60 -20.48
N LEU A 698 17.37 -39.89 -20.17
CA LEU A 698 17.94 -40.39 -18.90
C LEU A 698 19.26 -41.13 -19.16
N ASP A 699 20.28 -40.82 -18.36
CA ASP A 699 21.63 -41.40 -18.38
C ASP A 699 21.82 -42.43 -17.25
N GLY A 700 22.49 -43.53 -17.57
CA GLY A 700 23.12 -44.46 -16.64
C GLY A 700 24.56 -44.05 -16.34
N SER A 701 24.81 -43.59 -15.11
CA SER A 701 26.13 -43.20 -14.63
C SER A 701 27.20 -44.28 -14.84
N LYS A 702 28.47 -43.86 -14.90
CA LYS A 702 29.66 -44.75 -14.87
C LYS A 702 29.80 -45.62 -13.59
N SER A 703 28.77 -45.68 -12.73
CA SER A 703 28.74 -46.50 -11.51
C SER A 703 28.18 -47.92 -11.74
N VAL A 704 27.59 -48.19 -12.92
CA VAL A 704 27.02 -49.50 -13.25
C VAL A 704 28.07 -50.36 -13.94
N GLN A 705 28.75 -51.19 -13.14
CA GLN A 705 29.64 -52.24 -13.64
C GLN A 705 28.85 -53.53 -13.94
N GLN A 706 29.42 -54.46 -14.72
CA GLN A 706 28.76 -55.70 -15.17
C GLN A 706 28.07 -56.49 -14.04
N ARG A 707 28.66 -56.49 -12.84
CA ARG A 707 28.13 -57.15 -11.65
C ARG A 707 26.84 -56.51 -11.07
N ASN A 708 26.57 -55.23 -11.38
CA ASN A 708 25.44 -54.46 -10.83
C ASN A 708 24.27 -54.35 -11.84
N PHE A 709 24.49 -54.74 -13.09
CA PHE A 709 23.56 -54.54 -14.20
C PHE A 709 22.23 -55.32 -14.07
N PRO A 710 22.21 -56.58 -13.59
CA PRO A 710 20.95 -57.33 -13.39
C PRO A 710 20.00 -56.65 -12.40
N SER A 711 20.53 -56.01 -11.36
CA SER A 711 19.74 -55.30 -10.34
C SER A 711 19.15 -53.99 -10.87
N VAL A 712 19.90 -53.25 -11.71
CA VAL A 712 19.41 -52.04 -12.39
C VAL A 712 18.34 -52.40 -13.42
N ARG A 713 18.52 -53.51 -14.17
CA ARG A 713 17.52 -54.03 -15.11
C ARG A 713 16.22 -54.42 -14.42
N GLN A 714 16.28 -55.13 -13.30
CA GLN A 714 15.11 -55.48 -12.48
C GLN A 714 14.39 -54.26 -11.91
N PHE A 715 15.15 -53.24 -11.47
CA PHE A 715 14.60 -51.97 -11.00
C PHE A 715 13.82 -51.24 -12.11
N ILE A 716 14.39 -51.16 -13.31
CA ILE A 716 13.75 -50.53 -14.47
C ILE A 716 12.50 -51.29 -14.92
N LEU A 717 12.53 -52.63 -14.89
CA LEU A 717 11.36 -53.46 -15.23
C LEU A 717 10.20 -53.30 -14.23
N LYS A 718 10.50 -53.21 -12.93
CA LYS A 718 9.50 -52.93 -11.89
C LYS A 718 8.95 -51.51 -11.96
N LEU A 719 9.81 -50.54 -12.30
CA LEU A 719 9.39 -49.16 -12.53
C LEU A 719 8.45 -49.08 -13.75
N ALA A 720 8.81 -49.74 -14.85
CA ALA A 720 8.03 -49.74 -16.09
C ALA A 720 6.66 -50.45 -15.95
N ALA A 721 6.57 -51.50 -15.15
CA ALA A 721 5.33 -52.20 -14.86
C ALA A 721 4.29 -51.35 -14.09
N GLY A 722 4.70 -50.22 -13.52
CA GLY A 722 3.82 -49.27 -12.84
C GLY A 722 3.15 -48.23 -13.75
N PHE A 723 3.34 -48.30 -15.08
CA PHE A 723 2.80 -47.34 -16.04
C PHE A 723 1.95 -48.02 -17.12
N GLU A 724 0.80 -47.43 -17.48
CA GLU A 724 0.09 -47.80 -18.71
C GLU A 724 0.76 -47.15 -19.92
N ILE A 725 1.23 -47.97 -20.86
CA ILE A 725 2.07 -47.54 -21.98
C ILE A 725 1.30 -47.55 -23.30
N GLY A 726 1.37 -46.46 -24.07
CA GLY A 726 0.64 -46.32 -25.33
C GLY A 726 0.90 -45.00 -26.06
N PRO A 727 0.36 -44.80 -27.27
CA PRO A 727 0.67 -43.65 -28.14
C PRO A 727 0.29 -42.30 -27.53
N SER A 728 -0.76 -42.30 -26.70
CA SER A 728 -1.27 -41.17 -25.93
C SER A 728 -1.10 -41.37 -24.40
N LYS A 729 -0.40 -42.42 -23.96
CA LYS A 729 -0.13 -42.74 -22.55
C LYS A 729 1.38 -42.64 -22.25
N ALA A 730 1.84 -43.17 -21.11
CA ALA A 730 3.25 -43.09 -20.73
C ALA A 730 4.15 -43.79 -21.76
N ARG A 731 5.35 -43.26 -22.03
CA ARG A 731 6.32 -43.87 -22.94
C ARG A 731 7.66 -43.95 -22.23
N ILE A 732 8.27 -45.13 -22.26
CA ILE A 732 9.48 -45.44 -21.48
C ILE A 732 10.57 -45.88 -22.45
N GLY A 733 11.74 -45.23 -22.36
CA GLY A 733 12.94 -45.62 -23.08
C GLY A 733 14.09 -45.78 -22.09
N VAL A 734 14.96 -46.77 -22.35
CA VAL A 734 16.09 -47.10 -21.47
C VAL A 734 17.37 -47.00 -22.30
N TYR A 735 18.41 -46.39 -21.74
CA TYR A 735 19.74 -46.39 -22.34
C TYR A 735 20.80 -46.76 -21.30
N GLN A 736 21.86 -47.44 -21.73
CA GLN A 736 23.08 -47.67 -20.96
C GLN A 736 24.26 -47.22 -21.81
N PHE A 737 25.25 -46.57 -21.19
CA PHE A 737 26.47 -46.12 -21.88
C PHE A 737 27.29 -47.32 -22.39
N ALA A 738 27.17 -47.60 -23.69
CA ALA A 738 28.12 -48.38 -24.48
C ALA A 738 28.68 -47.51 -25.62
N LYS A 739 29.91 -47.81 -26.04
CA LYS A 739 30.74 -46.98 -26.91
C LYS A 739 30.32 -46.94 -28.39
N ASP A 740 29.41 -47.81 -28.84
CA ASP A 740 28.78 -47.76 -30.16
C ASP A 740 27.34 -48.30 -30.08
N ILE A 741 26.35 -47.60 -30.65
CA ILE A 741 25.05 -48.16 -31.03
C ILE A 741 24.72 -47.72 -32.45
N GLN A 742 24.62 -48.71 -33.34
CA GLN A 742 23.97 -48.57 -34.64
C GLN A 742 22.45 -48.49 -34.48
N THR A 743 21.79 -47.72 -35.34
CA THR A 743 20.32 -47.73 -35.46
C THR A 743 19.92 -48.84 -36.42
N GLU A 744 19.42 -49.97 -35.92
CA GLU A 744 19.01 -51.10 -36.78
C GLU A 744 17.67 -50.85 -37.51
N PHE A 745 16.71 -50.11 -36.93
CA PHE A 745 15.44 -49.75 -37.59
C PHE A 745 14.70 -48.60 -36.85
N LYS A 746 13.69 -48.00 -37.50
CA LYS A 746 12.85 -46.94 -36.93
C LYS A 746 11.50 -47.48 -36.42
N MET A 747 10.96 -46.91 -35.34
CA MET A 747 9.70 -47.37 -34.69
C MET A 747 8.40 -46.96 -35.38
N ASN A 748 8.44 -46.08 -36.38
CA ASN A 748 7.28 -45.82 -37.24
C ASN A 748 7.20 -46.80 -38.41
N GLN A 749 8.03 -47.85 -38.38
CA GLN A 749 8.18 -48.79 -39.49
C GLN A 749 7.44 -50.12 -39.27
N TYR A 750 6.95 -50.40 -38.05
CA TYR A 750 6.10 -51.57 -37.75
C TYR A 750 5.09 -51.27 -36.63
N ASN A 751 3.85 -51.74 -36.81
CA ASN A 751 2.71 -51.44 -35.93
C ASN A 751 2.50 -52.52 -34.83
N SER A 752 3.30 -53.57 -34.90
CA SER A 752 3.50 -54.60 -33.90
C SER A 752 4.91 -55.16 -34.09
N ARG A 753 5.43 -55.88 -33.10
CA ARG A 753 6.82 -56.38 -32.99
C ARG A 753 7.56 -56.58 -34.32
N ALA A 754 8.73 -55.94 -34.44
CA ALA A 754 9.87 -56.53 -35.13
C ALA A 754 11.16 -56.23 -34.35
N VAL A 755 12.03 -57.23 -34.38
CA VAL A 755 13.21 -57.45 -33.54
C VAL A 755 14.46 -57.10 -34.32
N ARG A 756 15.37 -56.36 -33.68
CA ARG A 756 16.81 -56.63 -33.65
C ARG A 756 17.43 -55.87 -32.49
#